data_AF-A0A927F1F6-F1
#
_entry.id   AF-A0A927F1F6-F1
#
_cell.length_a   1.000
_cell.length_b   1.000
_cell.length_c   1.000
_cell.angle_alpha   90.00
_cell.angle_beta   90.00
_cell.angle_gamma   90.00
#
_symmetry.space_group_name_H-M   'P 1'
#
loop_
_entity.id
_entity.type
_entity.pdbx_description
1 polymer ?
#
loop_
_entity_poly.entity_id
_entity_poly.type
_entity_poly.pdbx_seq_one_letter_code
_entity_poly.pdbx_strand_id
1 'polypeptide(L)'
;MASQGPLRDLLARLRAAGLDPTAEDLADALWLARAASGGGAGRPGDARGAAPDRPAPTDADAPASPSGRPEPPDDPDGPGDSPATPPVPLFTPGPDVHGGPGADTPDPSPGDGGSAPTAFPVRAPAAAALPGLLDLQRALHPLRGYRPPTGSGRYRLDEDATADLSARAGVLRPVFRPVERWGTDMQLLLDTSPSMVVWERMFEELRQVCEQIGVFRDVQAHYLHTAPDGGAAIGTSAGGGAPRLRAPGQFRDPTGRRLTLVVSDGVGPLWRSGAAQRMLHGWAGTAPVAVVQPLPPRLWPRTTLSAVPGRLLREPAGGPPGFRPDGYGPGAHPAPGARPVPVLSPTAVALGAWARLLSGTGDVAVRGAAAWLRPDHPPTAAPGPHRQAARSPEEVLRAFTATASPGARRLAAHLAAAPTTLPVMQLVQRALLPGTGPMELAEVLLGGLLWQVPGPVEGPAHGIGAGPHYRFARGVREMLLESLGQDAAANVLHHCSQLVARHFGRGARNFPAWAVARLTSGPAGGAAGGAAGQARALAGEEDDDGGVTSQTSLFAEVPARVVRWFQPAPATEDGAGSLGKAESLLREWRRQRDPALLAQARHYATQALDGAEADAAADADGVRARLALGRTLLALAGTPAVRRDTGARRALLEEAASWLGEAVLRSGPGHPWRARAVLELAAVHHDTWLTTGSLPQLDSAVEVLSGLEPETLPPEERRTRHLRLGRALSARAEAEPVPRARARLVAGSVAELRAACEQSQAAEVPDELRAGALLDFAAALRLHGRTEEALETVSRADELTGRHDENPALRDRLLLIRARSLADAGRPEETDAAYDLIADRAPRDSVRRCEVLAEWGADLLARADAPTASPETVARAEGVLREAFATVPGRSPLFSRLQLLLARALLVRYRRDRFPPDRYEALHLLTEAARRGADAELRSAAWLELGRVQGADDGSAPTRGRADAAASLDASLAEARAAAKDRPSVGVARALHARGELREAEGRPGAALESYREASVEWRRLVAHLDPVPWEEVEATRQRLAGLDGR
;
A
#
# COMPACT_ATOMS: atom_id res chain seq x y z
N MET A 1 36.08 -27.63 34.94
CA MET A 1 35.45 -26.37 34.50
C MET A 1 36.01 -25.96 33.14
N ALA A 2 35.44 -26.45 32.03
CA ALA A 2 36.00 -26.19 30.68
C ALA A 2 34.96 -26.24 29.54
N SER A 3 33.71 -25.82 29.79
CA SER A 3 32.62 -25.89 28.80
C SER A 3 31.72 -24.65 28.70
N GLN A 4 31.99 -23.59 29.48
CA GLN A 4 31.14 -22.38 29.51
C GLN A 4 31.44 -21.34 28.42
N GLY A 5 32.53 -21.51 27.65
CA GLY A 5 32.92 -20.57 26.58
C GLY A 5 31.86 -20.40 25.47
N PRO A 6 31.40 -21.48 24.81
CA PRO A 6 30.49 -21.37 23.67
C PRO A 6 29.13 -20.75 24.02
N LEU A 7 28.57 -21.12 25.18
CA LEU A 7 27.28 -20.59 25.64
C LEU A 7 27.37 -19.10 25.98
N ARG A 8 28.50 -18.65 26.54
CA ARG A 8 28.73 -17.24 26.87
C ARG A 8 28.93 -16.39 25.62
N ASP A 9 29.60 -16.91 24.59
CA ASP A 9 29.76 -16.22 23.30
C ASP A 9 28.44 -16.14 22.53
N LEU A 10 27.62 -17.20 22.58
CA LEU A 10 26.25 -17.20 22.04
C LEU A 10 25.37 -16.14 22.73
N LEU A 11 25.36 -16.09 24.06
CA LEU A 11 24.65 -15.07 24.85
C LEU A 11 25.10 -13.65 24.51
N ALA A 12 26.42 -13.43 24.35
CA ALA A 12 26.96 -12.13 23.98
C ALA A 12 26.49 -11.68 22.58
N ARG A 13 26.47 -12.60 21.60
CA ARG A 13 26.00 -12.33 20.23
C ARG A 13 24.49 -12.08 20.16
N LEU A 14 23.68 -12.83 20.91
CA LEU A 14 22.23 -12.62 20.97
C LEU A 14 21.89 -11.25 21.59
N ARG A 15 22.56 -10.87 22.69
CA ARG A 15 22.41 -9.53 23.29
C ARG A 15 22.90 -8.40 22.38
N ALA A 16 23.99 -8.60 21.65
CA ALA A 16 24.45 -7.65 20.63
C ALA A 16 23.46 -7.48 19.47
N ALA A 17 22.62 -8.49 19.21
CA ALA A 17 21.51 -8.45 18.25
C ALA A 17 20.18 -7.91 18.85
N GLY A 18 20.20 -7.40 20.10
CA GLY A 18 19.02 -6.84 20.77
C GLY A 18 18.07 -7.87 21.40
N LEU A 19 18.49 -9.13 21.52
CA LEU A 19 17.72 -10.21 22.14
C LEU A 19 18.30 -10.54 23.52
N ASP A 20 17.49 -10.47 24.58
CA ASP A 20 17.89 -10.90 25.93
C ASP A 20 17.11 -12.17 26.34
N PRO A 21 17.47 -13.35 25.82
CA PRO A 21 16.77 -14.61 26.08
C PRO A 21 16.95 -15.04 27.53
N THR A 22 15.89 -15.60 28.12
CA THR A 22 15.96 -16.22 29.44
C THR A 22 16.72 -17.55 29.40
N ALA A 23 17.01 -18.10 30.59
CA ALA A 23 17.65 -19.41 30.69
C ALA A 23 16.77 -20.55 30.14
N GLU A 24 15.43 -20.43 30.22
CA GLU A 24 14.49 -21.39 29.64
C GLU A 24 14.46 -21.29 28.11
N ASP A 25 14.39 -20.08 27.53
CA ASP A 25 14.44 -19.89 26.07
C ASP A 25 15.68 -20.54 25.43
N LEU A 26 16.83 -20.42 26.11
CA LEU A 26 18.10 -21.03 25.69
C LEU A 26 18.12 -22.55 25.88
N ALA A 27 17.50 -23.08 26.94
CA ALA A 27 17.37 -24.51 27.15
C ALA A 27 16.47 -25.15 26.08
N ASP A 28 15.33 -24.54 25.78
CA ASP A 28 14.38 -25.00 24.77
C ASP A 28 14.97 -24.91 23.36
N ALA A 29 15.66 -23.82 23.01
CA ALA A 29 16.34 -23.69 21.73
C ALA A 29 17.41 -24.80 21.52
N LEU A 30 18.20 -25.11 22.55
CA LEU A 30 19.20 -26.18 22.51
C LEU A 30 18.56 -27.58 22.48
N TRP A 31 17.45 -27.78 23.20
CA TRP A 31 16.69 -29.03 23.18
C TRP A 31 16.06 -29.29 21.81
N LEU A 32 15.42 -28.28 21.21
CA LEU A 32 14.85 -28.33 19.86
C LEU A 32 15.93 -28.57 18.80
N ALA A 33 17.10 -27.92 18.89
CA ALA A 33 18.22 -28.15 17.98
C ALA A 33 18.72 -29.61 18.04
N ARG A 34 18.74 -30.21 19.25
CA ARG A 34 19.14 -31.62 19.43
C ARG A 34 18.09 -32.59 18.92
N ALA A 35 16.80 -32.25 19.03
CA ALA A 35 15.71 -33.03 18.44
C ALA A 35 15.72 -32.97 16.91
N ALA A 36 15.95 -31.78 16.32
CA ALA A 36 16.05 -31.59 14.88
C ALA A 36 17.24 -32.33 14.24
N SER A 37 18.35 -32.44 14.97
CA SER A 37 19.56 -33.17 14.50
C SER A 37 19.45 -34.71 14.63
N GLY A 38 18.38 -35.24 15.23
CA GLY A 38 18.24 -36.67 15.54
C GLY A 38 17.57 -37.54 14.46
N GLY A 39 17.28 -36.98 13.28
CA GLY A 39 16.45 -37.63 12.25
C GLY A 39 17.15 -38.68 11.38
N GLY A 40 17.66 -39.78 11.96
CA GLY A 40 18.39 -40.79 11.16
C GLY A 40 18.78 -42.12 11.81
N ALA A 41 17.83 -42.91 12.33
CA ALA A 41 18.00 -44.36 12.55
C ALA A 41 16.63 -45.07 12.68
N GLY A 42 16.57 -46.36 12.36
CA GLY A 42 15.31 -47.11 12.20
C GLY A 42 14.64 -47.63 13.48
N ARG A 43 13.35 -47.99 13.35
CA ARG A 43 12.64 -48.99 14.18
C ARG A 43 12.88 -50.39 13.58
N PRO A 44 12.87 -51.51 14.33
CA PRO A 44 11.92 -51.90 15.41
C PRO A 44 12.65 -52.30 16.74
N GLY A 45 12.05 -52.84 17.82
CA GLY A 45 10.69 -53.28 18.18
C GLY A 45 10.66 -53.94 19.58
N ASP A 46 9.48 -54.37 20.04
CA ASP A 46 9.18 -55.28 21.18
C ASP A 46 9.32 -54.84 22.67
N ALA A 47 8.20 -55.05 23.40
CA ALA A 47 7.99 -55.70 24.72
C ALA A 47 9.01 -55.53 25.90
N ARG A 48 8.63 -55.47 27.20
CA ARG A 48 7.35 -55.72 27.94
C ARG A 48 7.50 -55.30 29.44
N GLY A 49 6.38 -54.96 30.10
CA GLY A 49 6.21 -54.98 31.59
C GLY A 49 6.80 -53.78 32.37
N ALA A 50 6.27 -53.37 33.53
CA ALA A 50 5.05 -53.75 34.26
C ALA A 50 4.56 -52.57 35.16
N ALA A 51 3.31 -52.63 35.64
CA ALA A 51 2.77 -51.70 36.67
C ALA A 51 3.27 -52.09 38.08
N PRO A 52 3.21 -51.24 39.12
CA PRO A 52 1.95 -50.74 39.72
C PRO A 52 2.04 -49.23 40.15
N ASP A 53 1.12 -48.54 40.86
CA ASP A 53 -0.24 -48.83 41.37
C ASP A 53 -1.05 -47.50 41.54
N ARG A 54 -2.24 -47.54 42.18
CA ARG A 54 -2.93 -46.35 42.74
C ARG A 54 -3.69 -46.67 44.05
N PRO A 55 -3.69 -45.76 45.03
CA PRO A 55 -4.86 -45.56 45.87
C PRO A 55 -5.32 -44.09 45.97
N ALA A 56 -6.60 -43.88 46.25
CA ALA A 56 -7.19 -42.59 46.66
C ALA A 56 -7.32 -42.54 48.20
N PRO A 57 -7.60 -41.36 48.81
CA PRO A 57 -8.83 -41.28 49.62
C PRO A 57 -9.56 -39.90 49.69
N THR A 58 -10.89 -40.02 49.73
CA THR A 58 -12.00 -39.30 50.47
C THR A 58 -11.92 -37.87 51.05
N ASP A 59 -13.12 -37.30 51.20
CA ASP A 59 -13.54 -36.00 51.76
C ASP A 59 -13.19 -35.75 53.24
N ALA A 60 -13.05 -34.47 53.64
CA ALA A 60 -13.81 -33.80 54.72
C ALA A 60 -13.35 -32.35 55.02
N ASP A 61 -14.27 -31.56 55.58
CA ASP A 61 -14.13 -30.31 56.36
C ASP A 61 -13.61 -28.99 55.75
N ALA A 62 -14.46 -27.97 55.86
CA ALA A 62 -14.15 -26.54 55.75
C ALA A 62 -13.80 -25.97 57.15
N PRO A 63 -13.25 -24.73 57.29
CA PRO A 63 -14.15 -23.56 57.27
C PRO A 63 -13.54 -22.21 56.79
N ALA A 64 -14.42 -21.19 56.80
CA ALA A 64 -14.16 -19.75 56.94
C ALA A 64 -13.66 -18.93 55.73
N SER A 65 -14.60 -18.21 55.11
CA SER A 65 -14.34 -16.88 54.54
C SER A 65 -14.26 -15.82 55.67
N PRO A 66 -13.65 -14.67 55.40
CA PRO A 66 -14.42 -13.44 55.56
C PRO A 66 -14.42 -12.52 54.33
N SER A 67 -15.53 -11.83 54.20
CA SER A 67 -15.94 -10.85 53.19
C SER A 67 -14.98 -9.70 52.87
N GLY A 68 -14.92 -9.31 51.59
CA GLY A 68 -14.47 -7.99 51.13
C GLY A 68 -14.79 -7.77 49.64
N ARG A 69 -15.71 -6.83 49.32
CA ARG A 69 -16.03 -6.34 47.95
C ARG A 69 -16.14 -4.81 48.05
N PRO A 70 -15.51 -4.03 47.16
CA PRO A 70 -16.07 -3.62 45.84
C PRO A 70 -15.06 -3.86 44.69
N GLU A 71 -15.27 -3.60 43.38
CA GLU A 71 -16.42 -3.37 42.47
C GLU A 71 -15.95 -3.68 41.01
N PRO A 72 -16.81 -3.67 39.96
CA PRO A 72 -16.40 -4.05 38.60
C PRO A 72 -15.87 -2.86 37.77
N PRO A 73 -15.14 -3.13 36.69
CA PRO A 73 -15.13 -2.28 35.50
C PRO A 73 -15.64 -3.03 34.24
N ASP A 74 -16.12 -2.24 33.28
CA ASP A 74 -16.84 -2.65 32.07
C ASP A 74 -15.98 -3.25 30.94
N ASP A 75 -16.62 -4.05 30.08
CA ASP A 75 -16.25 -4.31 28.67
C ASP A 75 -16.75 -3.12 27.79
N PRO A 76 -16.25 -2.84 26.55
CA PRO A 76 -15.84 -3.85 25.55
C PRO A 76 -14.68 -3.49 24.59
N ASP A 77 -14.52 -4.32 23.56
CA ASP A 77 -13.86 -4.08 22.25
C ASP A 77 -12.32 -3.93 22.19
N GLY A 78 -11.65 -5.08 22.06
CA GLY A 78 -10.35 -5.20 21.39
C GLY A 78 -10.36 -6.36 20.38
N PRO A 79 -9.83 -6.22 19.15
CA PRO A 79 -9.80 -7.31 18.17
C PRO A 79 -8.78 -8.37 18.61
N GLY A 80 -9.27 -9.53 19.07
CA GLY A 80 -8.41 -10.63 19.51
C GLY A 80 -7.57 -11.24 18.39
N ASP A 81 -6.27 -11.39 18.65
CA ASP A 81 -5.33 -12.05 17.75
C ASP A 81 -5.78 -13.48 17.42
N SER A 82 -5.94 -13.77 16.13
CA SER A 82 -6.13 -15.14 15.63
C SER A 82 -4.77 -15.82 15.43
N PRO A 83 -4.61 -17.10 15.78
CA PRO A 83 -3.32 -17.78 15.74
C PRO A 83 -2.77 -17.88 14.30
N ALA A 84 -1.55 -17.37 14.10
CA ALA A 84 -0.91 -17.31 12.79
C ALA A 84 -0.53 -18.70 12.24
N THR A 85 -0.92 -18.97 10.99
CA THR A 85 -0.61 -20.21 10.26
C THR A 85 0.85 -20.23 9.76
N PRO A 86 1.59 -21.35 9.81
CA PRO A 86 3.00 -21.39 9.41
C PRO A 86 3.22 -21.20 7.89
N PRO A 87 4.32 -20.51 7.47
CA PRO A 87 4.60 -20.21 6.06
C PRO A 87 5.36 -21.32 5.30
N VAL A 88 5.24 -21.31 3.97
CA VAL A 88 5.92 -22.20 3.01
C VAL A 88 7.11 -21.47 2.33
N PRO A 89 8.27 -22.10 2.08
CA PRO A 89 9.45 -21.43 1.54
C PRO A 89 9.38 -21.18 0.03
N LEU A 90 9.97 -20.05 -0.39
CA LEU A 90 10.41 -19.76 -1.76
C LEU A 90 11.90 -19.37 -1.71
N PHE A 91 12.68 -19.79 -2.70
CA PHE A 91 14.13 -19.61 -2.75
C PHE A 91 14.52 -18.44 -3.67
N THR A 92 15.50 -17.64 -3.24
CA THR A 92 16.17 -16.61 -4.05
C THR A 92 17.68 -16.60 -3.75
N PRO A 93 18.56 -16.34 -4.73
CA PRO A 93 20.01 -16.25 -4.50
C PRO A 93 20.36 -15.03 -3.62
N GLY A 94 21.34 -15.18 -2.72
CA GLY A 94 21.89 -14.07 -1.95
C GLY A 94 22.85 -13.19 -2.78
N PRO A 95 23.02 -11.89 -2.46
CA PRO A 95 24.00 -11.04 -3.12
C PRO A 95 25.40 -11.21 -2.53
N ASP A 96 26.42 -11.33 -3.38
CA ASP A 96 27.82 -11.37 -2.95
C ASP A 96 28.24 -10.07 -2.25
N VAL A 97 28.71 -10.20 -1.01
CA VAL A 97 29.31 -9.09 -0.26
C VAL A 97 30.81 -9.05 -0.57
N HIS A 98 31.19 -8.22 -1.54
CA HIS A 98 32.59 -7.85 -1.72
C HIS A 98 32.99 -6.82 -0.65
N GLY A 99 33.73 -7.28 0.36
CA GLY A 99 34.45 -6.41 1.29
C GLY A 99 35.68 -5.76 0.64
N GLY A 100 36.07 -4.58 1.13
CA GLY A 100 37.25 -3.84 0.66
C GLY A 100 38.60 -4.47 1.04
N PRO A 101 39.71 -3.91 0.54
CA PRO A 101 40.98 -4.63 0.40
C PRO A 101 41.86 -4.65 1.65
N GLY A 102 42.52 -5.79 1.86
CA GLY A 102 43.64 -5.99 2.78
C GLY A 102 44.43 -7.23 2.35
N ALA A 103 45.74 -7.10 2.20
CA ALA A 103 46.58 -8.16 1.61
C ALA A 103 46.88 -9.29 2.61
N ASP A 104 46.81 -10.54 2.15
CA ASP A 104 48.00 -11.36 1.89
C ASP A 104 47.59 -12.73 1.31
N THR A 105 48.26 -13.15 0.23
CA THR A 105 48.17 -14.51 -0.32
C THR A 105 49.38 -15.32 0.15
N PRO A 106 49.22 -16.64 0.30
CA PRO A 106 49.78 -17.48 -0.76
C PRO A 106 48.88 -18.65 -1.23
N ASP A 107 48.92 -18.81 -2.56
CA ASP A 107 48.86 -20.06 -3.35
C ASP A 107 47.53 -20.84 -3.49
N PRO A 108 46.91 -20.84 -4.70
CA PRO A 108 45.84 -21.75 -5.08
C PRO A 108 46.34 -22.98 -5.84
N SER A 109 45.84 -24.16 -5.48
CA SER A 109 45.89 -25.37 -6.32
C SER A 109 44.47 -25.79 -6.72
N PRO A 110 44.28 -26.39 -7.91
CA PRO A 110 43.01 -26.29 -8.64
C PRO A 110 41.91 -27.20 -8.08
N GLY A 111 40.68 -26.71 -8.10
CA GLY A 111 39.49 -27.52 -7.95
C GLY A 111 38.83 -27.80 -9.29
N ASP A 112 37.92 -28.77 -9.31
CA ASP A 112 36.64 -28.56 -9.99
C ASP A 112 35.54 -29.39 -9.33
N GLY A 113 34.54 -28.70 -8.80
CA GLY A 113 33.55 -29.25 -7.90
C GLY A 113 32.55 -28.16 -7.52
N GLY A 114 31.78 -27.70 -8.51
CA GLY A 114 30.92 -26.53 -8.42
C GLY A 114 29.97 -26.58 -7.23
N SER A 115 30.28 -25.81 -6.19
CA SER A 115 29.44 -25.67 -5.01
C SER A 115 28.27 -24.74 -5.35
N ALA A 116 27.05 -25.28 -5.35
CA ALA A 116 25.86 -24.54 -5.72
C ALA A 116 25.59 -23.35 -4.75
N PRO A 117 25.14 -22.19 -5.26
CA PRO A 117 24.93 -21.01 -4.43
C PRO A 117 23.85 -21.23 -3.36
N THR A 118 24.18 -20.91 -2.12
CA THR A 118 23.31 -21.08 -0.95
C THR A 118 22.19 -20.05 -0.92
N ALA A 119 20.95 -20.49 -1.12
CA ALA A 119 19.75 -19.65 -1.03
C ALA A 119 19.20 -19.59 0.41
N PHE A 120 18.84 -18.40 0.89
CA PHE A 120 18.16 -18.19 2.17
C PHE A 120 16.67 -17.86 1.98
N PRO A 121 15.74 -18.40 2.82
CA PRO A 121 14.31 -18.21 2.64
C PRO A 121 13.81 -16.87 3.19
N VAL A 122 13.10 -16.10 2.36
CA VAL A 122 12.38 -14.88 2.78
C VAL A 122 10.91 -15.23 3.08
N ARG A 123 10.40 -14.82 4.24
CA ARG A 123 9.04 -15.12 4.70
C ARG A 123 8.06 -14.01 4.26
N ALA A 124 6.95 -14.40 3.65
CA ALA A 124 5.81 -13.52 3.38
C ALA A 124 4.49 -14.25 3.70
N PRO A 125 3.50 -13.59 4.36
CA PRO A 125 2.22 -14.21 4.69
C PRO A 125 1.38 -14.43 3.43
N ALA A 126 0.71 -15.58 3.33
CA ALA A 126 -0.07 -15.97 2.15
C ALA A 126 -1.54 -16.24 2.52
N ALA A 127 -2.46 -15.46 1.96
CA ALA A 127 -3.91 -15.59 2.21
C ALA A 127 -4.46 -16.99 1.92
N ALA A 128 -5.32 -17.53 2.79
CA ALA A 128 -5.88 -18.88 2.71
C ALA A 128 -6.67 -19.14 1.41
N ALA A 129 -6.64 -20.37 0.90
CA ALA A 129 -7.40 -20.77 -0.28
C ALA A 129 -8.84 -21.19 0.06
N LEU A 130 -9.07 -21.71 1.26
CA LEU A 130 -10.38 -22.04 1.83
C LEU A 130 -10.84 -21.00 2.86
N PRO A 131 -12.06 -20.44 2.73
CA PRO A 131 -12.63 -19.61 3.78
C PRO A 131 -13.06 -20.47 4.99
N GLY A 132 -12.70 -20.04 6.20
CA GLY A 132 -13.23 -20.62 7.45
C GLY A 132 -12.80 -22.06 7.75
N LEU A 133 -11.48 -22.29 7.91
CA LEU A 133 -10.93 -23.63 8.25
C LEU A 133 -11.58 -24.26 9.50
N LEU A 134 -11.89 -23.46 10.53
CA LEU A 134 -12.55 -23.94 11.74
C LEU A 134 -13.99 -24.42 11.48
N ASP A 135 -14.73 -23.77 10.57
CA ASP A 135 -16.08 -24.19 10.22
C ASP A 135 -16.08 -25.44 9.32
N LEU A 136 -15.03 -25.63 8.51
CA LEU A 136 -14.78 -26.88 7.79
C LEU A 136 -14.49 -28.05 8.76
N GLN A 137 -13.66 -27.83 9.79
CA GLN A 137 -13.41 -28.82 10.84
C GLN A 137 -14.73 -29.21 11.55
N ARG A 138 -15.51 -28.23 12.01
CA ARG A 138 -16.84 -28.44 12.63
C ARG A 138 -17.80 -29.18 11.70
N ALA A 139 -17.81 -28.85 10.41
CA ALA A 139 -18.68 -29.48 9.42
C ALA A 139 -18.35 -30.95 9.16
N LEU A 140 -17.07 -31.35 9.22
CA LEU A 140 -16.63 -32.73 8.98
C LEU A 140 -16.68 -33.62 10.23
N HIS A 141 -16.68 -33.04 11.44
CA HIS A 141 -16.74 -33.79 12.71
C HIS A 141 -17.87 -34.85 12.81
N PRO A 142 -19.07 -34.70 12.21
CA PRO A 142 -20.09 -35.76 12.19
C PRO A 142 -19.61 -37.11 11.64
N LEU A 143 -18.58 -37.13 10.78
CA LEU A 143 -17.99 -38.38 10.23
C LEU A 143 -17.46 -39.34 11.29
N ARG A 144 -17.25 -38.88 12.55
CA ARG A 144 -16.99 -39.77 13.70
C ARG A 144 -18.10 -40.80 13.94
N GLY A 145 -19.33 -40.50 13.51
CA GLY A 145 -20.47 -41.41 13.54
C GLY A 145 -20.59 -42.34 12.32
N TYR A 146 -19.70 -42.25 11.33
CA TYR A 146 -19.76 -43.11 10.14
C TYR A 146 -19.60 -44.58 10.52
N ARG A 147 -20.50 -45.43 10.02
CA ARG A 147 -20.43 -46.89 10.15
C ARG A 147 -20.36 -47.52 8.75
N PRO A 148 -19.34 -48.35 8.46
CA PRO A 148 -19.22 -49.03 7.17
C PRO A 148 -20.29 -50.13 7.04
N PRO A 149 -20.86 -50.36 5.85
CA PRO A 149 -21.93 -51.35 5.66
C PRO A 149 -21.47 -52.80 5.88
N THR A 150 -20.19 -53.12 5.58
CA THR A 150 -19.65 -54.47 5.86
C THR A 150 -19.01 -54.51 7.24
N GLY A 151 -19.79 -54.97 8.21
CA GLY A 151 -19.37 -55.19 9.59
C GLY A 151 -18.41 -56.38 9.75
N SER A 152 -17.21 -56.33 9.18
CA SER A 152 -16.11 -57.25 9.56
C SER A 152 -15.58 -56.87 10.95
N GLY A 153 -16.38 -57.14 11.98
CA GLY A 153 -15.99 -56.94 13.37
C GLY A 153 -14.59 -57.50 13.59
N ARG A 154 -13.66 -56.67 14.08
CA ARG A 154 -12.36 -57.19 14.50
C ARG A 154 -12.60 -57.93 15.79
N TYR A 155 -12.77 -59.24 15.67
CA TYR A 155 -12.87 -60.13 16.80
C TYR A 155 -11.47 -60.39 17.35
N ARG A 156 -11.27 -60.12 18.64
CA ARG A 156 -10.08 -60.59 19.37
C ARG A 156 -10.50 -61.82 20.17
N LEU A 157 -9.60 -62.80 20.27
CA LEU A 157 -9.77 -63.92 21.18
C LEU A 157 -9.94 -63.35 22.60
N ASP A 158 -11.03 -63.70 23.26
CA ASP A 158 -11.19 -63.50 24.69
C ASP A 158 -10.44 -64.64 25.36
N GLU A 159 -9.18 -64.39 25.72
CA GLU A 159 -8.24 -65.40 26.20
C GLU A 159 -8.78 -66.07 27.49
N ASP A 160 -9.38 -65.27 28.39
CA ASP A 160 -9.97 -65.73 29.65
C ASP A 160 -11.26 -66.54 29.41
N ALA A 161 -12.22 -66.01 28.64
CA ALA A 161 -13.46 -66.73 28.35
C ALA A 161 -13.22 -67.98 27.48
N THR A 162 -12.17 -67.97 26.64
CA THR A 162 -11.70 -69.16 25.91
C THR A 162 -11.18 -70.21 26.88
N ALA A 163 -10.33 -69.82 27.84
CA ALA A 163 -9.79 -70.75 28.83
C ALA A 163 -10.92 -71.36 29.67
N ASP A 164 -11.83 -70.54 30.18
CA ASP A 164 -12.93 -70.98 31.06
C ASP A 164 -13.92 -71.89 30.33
N LEU A 165 -14.33 -71.54 29.10
CA LEU A 165 -15.20 -72.38 28.28
C LEU A 165 -14.52 -73.70 27.88
N SER A 166 -13.23 -73.65 27.53
CA SER A 166 -12.47 -74.85 27.13
C SER A 166 -12.24 -75.80 28.30
N ALA A 167 -11.94 -75.27 29.49
CA ALA A 167 -11.79 -76.05 30.71
C ALA A 167 -13.10 -76.75 31.10
N ARG A 168 -14.26 -76.06 30.98
CA ARG A 168 -15.59 -76.63 31.24
C ARG A 168 -16.04 -77.64 30.18
N ALA A 169 -15.65 -77.44 28.92
CA ALA A 169 -16.07 -78.29 27.81
C ALA A 169 -15.13 -79.50 27.54
N GLY A 170 -13.92 -79.52 28.10
CA GLY A 170 -12.91 -80.55 27.84
C GLY A 170 -12.27 -80.49 26.44
N VAL A 171 -12.62 -79.48 25.63
CA VAL A 171 -12.12 -79.26 24.26
C VAL A 171 -11.86 -77.77 24.03
N LEU A 172 -10.79 -77.43 23.32
CA LEU A 172 -10.41 -76.04 23.05
C LEU A 172 -11.46 -75.35 22.16
N ARG A 173 -12.17 -74.37 22.72
CA ARG A 173 -13.20 -73.59 22.02
C ARG A 173 -12.90 -72.10 22.12
N PRO A 174 -12.34 -71.48 21.05
CA PRO A 174 -12.03 -70.05 21.06
C PRO A 174 -13.31 -69.21 21.17
N VAL A 175 -13.38 -68.41 22.24
CA VAL A 175 -14.41 -67.39 22.44
C VAL A 175 -13.87 -66.07 21.91
N PHE A 176 -14.65 -65.40 21.07
CA PHE A 176 -14.24 -64.18 20.41
C PHE A 176 -15.08 -62.99 20.87
N ARG A 177 -14.43 -61.91 21.31
CA ARG A 177 -15.09 -60.64 21.65
C ARG A 177 -14.84 -59.57 20.59
N PRO A 178 -15.83 -58.70 20.29
CA PRO A 178 -15.62 -57.60 19.35
C PRO A 178 -14.65 -56.56 19.94
N VAL A 179 -13.75 -56.03 19.10
CA VAL A 179 -12.84 -54.93 19.45
C VAL A 179 -13.42 -53.61 18.96
N GLU A 180 -13.77 -52.73 19.90
CA GLU A 180 -14.26 -51.37 19.67
C GLU A 180 -13.14 -50.40 19.25
N ARG A 181 -12.44 -50.72 18.17
CA ARG A 181 -11.56 -49.76 17.46
C ARG A 181 -11.91 -49.74 15.98
N TRP A 182 -13.03 -49.09 15.67
CA TRP A 182 -13.42 -48.76 14.31
C TRP A 182 -12.70 -47.48 13.88
N GLY A 183 -11.64 -47.65 13.09
CA GLY A 183 -10.98 -46.54 12.41
C GLY A 183 -11.53 -46.41 10.99
N THR A 184 -12.13 -45.27 10.68
CA THR A 184 -12.43 -44.83 9.31
C THR A 184 -11.15 -44.26 8.71
N ASP A 185 -10.80 -44.65 7.49
CA ASP A 185 -9.66 -44.05 6.77
C ASP A 185 -10.19 -42.94 5.84
N MET A 186 -9.42 -41.88 5.63
CA MET A 186 -9.70 -40.86 4.60
C MET A 186 -8.68 -40.97 3.46
N GLN A 187 -9.16 -41.04 2.23
CA GLN A 187 -8.33 -40.94 1.03
C GLN A 187 -8.68 -39.67 0.25
N LEU A 188 -7.69 -38.79 0.10
CA LEU A 188 -7.78 -37.57 -0.69
C LEU A 188 -7.03 -37.79 -2.01
N LEU A 189 -7.65 -37.46 -3.14
CA LEU A 189 -7.07 -37.58 -4.48
C LEU A 189 -7.13 -36.24 -5.20
N LEU A 190 -5.98 -35.68 -5.60
CA LEU A 190 -5.92 -34.51 -6.46
C LEU A 190 -5.72 -34.93 -7.92
N ASP A 191 -6.59 -34.47 -8.82
CA ASP A 191 -6.38 -34.57 -10.26
C ASP A 191 -5.15 -33.74 -10.69
N THR A 192 -4.24 -34.30 -11.50
CA THR A 192 -3.02 -33.60 -11.96
C THR A 192 -3.17 -32.94 -13.33
N SER A 193 -4.40 -32.68 -13.79
CA SER A 193 -4.61 -31.89 -14.99
C SER A 193 -3.99 -30.47 -14.87
N PRO A 194 -3.56 -29.85 -15.98
CA PRO A 194 -2.96 -28.51 -16.02
C PRO A 194 -3.74 -27.39 -15.30
N SER A 195 -5.06 -27.54 -15.20
CA SER A 195 -5.99 -26.65 -14.52
C SER A 195 -6.03 -26.81 -13.00
N MET A 196 -5.46 -27.89 -12.45
CA MET A 196 -5.52 -28.22 -11.03
C MET A 196 -4.39 -27.63 -10.18
N VAL A 197 -3.35 -27.08 -10.83
CA VAL A 197 -2.24 -26.40 -10.15
C VAL A 197 -2.72 -25.20 -9.32
N VAL A 198 -3.82 -24.53 -9.70
CA VAL A 198 -4.40 -23.44 -8.87
C VAL A 198 -5.09 -23.95 -7.59
N TRP A 199 -5.38 -25.25 -7.52
CA TRP A 199 -6.13 -25.90 -6.45
C TRP A 199 -5.26 -26.74 -5.50
N GLU A 200 -3.97 -26.92 -5.79
CA GLU A 200 -3.02 -27.65 -4.94
C GLU A 200 -3.02 -27.16 -3.48
N ARG A 201 -3.07 -25.84 -3.27
CA ARG A 201 -3.16 -25.26 -1.94
C ARG A 201 -4.47 -25.58 -1.22
N MET A 202 -5.60 -25.58 -1.95
CA MET A 202 -6.90 -25.94 -1.36
C MET A 202 -6.95 -27.43 -0.98
N PHE A 203 -6.34 -28.29 -1.79
CA PHE A 203 -6.16 -29.71 -1.47
C PHE A 203 -5.32 -29.92 -0.22
N GLU A 204 -4.23 -29.17 -0.07
CA GLU A 204 -3.36 -29.21 1.11
C GLU A 204 -4.06 -28.68 2.37
N GLU A 205 -4.80 -27.57 2.28
CA GLU A 205 -5.63 -27.05 3.38
C GLU A 205 -6.74 -28.05 3.76
N LEU A 206 -7.35 -28.75 2.80
CA LEU A 206 -8.32 -29.82 3.05
C LEU A 206 -7.68 -31.05 3.72
N ARG A 207 -6.44 -31.41 3.34
CA ARG A 207 -5.65 -32.48 3.98
C ARG A 207 -5.40 -32.15 5.45
N GLN A 208 -4.91 -30.94 5.72
CA GLN A 208 -4.66 -30.45 7.07
C GLN A 208 -5.94 -30.44 7.93
N VAL A 209 -7.08 -30.00 7.38
CA VAL A 209 -8.38 -30.07 8.08
C VAL A 209 -8.76 -31.52 8.40
N CYS A 210 -8.59 -32.47 7.48
CA CYS A 210 -8.90 -33.89 7.71
C CYS A 210 -8.01 -34.52 8.79
N GLU A 211 -6.74 -34.10 8.88
CA GLU A 211 -5.80 -34.56 9.91
C GLU A 211 -6.12 -33.95 11.28
N GLN A 212 -6.42 -32.64 11.32
CA GLN A 212 -6.67 -31.89 12.56
C GLN A 212 -7.96 -32.29 13.28
N ILE A 213 -8.99 -32.77 12.58
CA ILE A 213 -10.24 -33.20 13.25
C ILE A 213 -10.09 -34.50 14.07
N GLY A 214 -9.02 -35.27 13.90
CA GLY A 214 -8.76 -36.49 14.67
C GLY A 214 -9.79 -37.61 14.51
N VAL A 215 -10.68 -37.51 13.51
CA VAL A 215 -11.76 -38.48 13.23
C VAL A 215 -11.25 -39.72 12.51
N PHE A 216 -10.26 -39.55 11.64
CA PHE A 216 -9.74 -40.63 10.80
C PHE A 216 -8.56 -41.33 11.48
N ARG A 217 -8.44 -42.64 11.22
CA ARG A 217 -7.28 -43.43 11.66
C ARG A 217 -6.03 -43.08 10.84
N ASP A 218 -6.23 -42.78 9.57
CA ASP A 218 -5.19 -42.46 8.59
C ASP A 218 -5.78 -41.52 7.53
N VAL A 219 -4.98 -40.56 7.05
CA VAL A 219 -5.35 -39.58 6.02
C VAL A 219 -4.32 -39.67 4.91
N GLN A 220 -4.72 -40.25 3.78
CA GLN A 220 -3.80 -40.55 2.68
C GLN A 220 -4.05 -39.62 1.49
N ALA A 221 -3.11 -38.71 1.24
CA ALA A 221 -3.09 -37.84 0.07
C ALA A 221 -2.40 -38.50 -1.13
N HIS A 222 -3.06 -38.48 -2.27
CA HIS A 222 -2.60 -39.09 -3.53
C HIS A 222 -2.92 -38.20 -4.72
N TYR A 223 -2.28 -38.48 -5.85
CA TYR A 223 -2.40 -37.70 -7.08
C TYR A 223 -2.84 -38.60 -8.25
N LEU A 224 -3.88 -38.17 -8.96
CA LEU A 224 -4.52 -38.89 -10.06
C LEU A 224 -3.93 -38.42 -11.39
N HIS A 225 -3.14 -39.28 -12.01
CA HIS A 225 -2.37 -39.04 -13.23
C HIS A 225 -2.98 -39.74 -14.45
N THR A 226 -2.75 -39.17 -15.64
CA THR A 226 -3.03 -39.88 -16.91
C THR A 226 -1.89 -40.84 -17.20
N ALA A 227 -2.18 -42.13 -17.31
CA ALA A 227 -1.20 -43.15 -17.66
C ALA A 227 -0.91 -43.15 -19.18
N PRO A 228 0.22 -43.75 -19.64
CA PRO A 228 0.60 -43.75 -21.06
C PRO A 228 -0.42 -44.42 -22.00
N ASP A 229 -1.26 -45.31 -21.47
CA ASP A 229 -2.37 -45.98 -22.18
C ASP A 229 -3.67 -45.13 -22.23
N GLY A 230 -3.64 -43.91 -21.68
CA GLY A 230 -4.82 -43.04 -21.53
C GLY A 230 -5.73 -43.41 -20.36
N GLY A 231 -5.37 -44.42 -19.57
CA GLY A 231 -6.06 -44.85 -18.36
C GLY A 231 -5.77 -43.95 -17.16
N ALA A 232 -6.52 -44.16 -16.08
CA ALA A 232 -6.26 -43.52 -14.79
C ALA A 232 -5.16 -44.28 -14.03
N ALA A 233 -4.19 -43.55 -13.46
CA ALA A 233 -3.20 -44.09 -12.54
C ALA A 233 -3.05 -43.18 -11.30
N ILE A 234 -2.54 -43.73 -10.20
CA ILE A 234 -2.42 -43.01 -8.93
C ILE A 234 -0.96 -43.00 -8.48
N GLY A 235 -0.45 -41.83 -8.11
CA GLY A 235 0.90 -41.59 -7.60
C GLY A 235 0.89 -40.86 -6.25
N THR A 236 2.09 -40.70 -5.67
CA THR A 236 2.30 -40.09 -4.35
C THR A 236 2.80 -38.64 -4.40
N SER A 237 2.98 -38.06 -5.60
CA SER A 237 3.37 -36.66 -5.80
C SER A 237 2.71 -36.05 -7.04
N ALA A 238 2.59 -34.71 -7.06
CA ALA A 238 2.13 -33.94 -8.21
C ALA A 238 3.23 -33.81 -9.30
N GLY A 239 4.48 -33.60 -8.89
CA GLY A 239 5.67 -33.48 -9.74
C GLY A 239 6.96 -33.50 -8.91
N GLY A 240 8.13 -33.51 -9.56
CA GLY A 240 9.45 -33.49 -8.89
C GLY A 240 10.30 -34.76 -9.02
N GLY A 241 9.91 -35.71 -9.85
CA GLY A 241 10.61 -36.98 -10.12
C GLY A 241 9.65 -37.96 -10.77
N ALA A 242 10.13 -39.06 -11.37
CA ALA A 242 9.25 -40.05 -12.00
C ALA A 242 8.35 -40.72 -10.93
N PRO A 243 7.03 -40.41 -10.87
CA PRO A 243 6.20 -40.91 -9.79
C PRO A 243 5.97 -42.41 -9.99
N ARG A 244 6.02 -43.19 -8.90
CA ARG A 244 5.66 -44.62 -8.94
C ARG A 244 4.14 -44.77 -9.12
N LEU A 245 3.69 -44.68 -10.36
CA LEU A 245 2.29 -44.83 -10.75
C LEU A 245 1.80 -46.26 -10.45
N ARG A 246 0.61 -46.36 -9.85
CA ARG A 246 -0.06 -47.61 -9.50
C ARG A 246 -1.48 -47.66 -10.07
N ALA A 247 -1.96 -48.87 -10.35
CA ALA A 247 -3.29 -49.10 -10.87
C ALA A 247 -4.38 -48.71 -9.84
N PRO A 248 -5.45 -47.99 -10.22
CA PRO A 248 -6.50 -47.55 -9.30
C PRO A 248 -7.19 -48.66 -8.52
N GLY A 249 -7.22 -49.89 -9.06
CA GLY A 249 -7.76 -51.06 -8.37
C GLY A 249 -7.11 -51.34 -7.01
N GLN A 250 -5.84 -50.95 -6.81
CA GLN A 250 -5.12 -51.15 -5.54
C GLN A 250 -5.61 -50.23 -4.41
N PHE A 251 -6.32 -49.14 -4.73
CA PHE A 251 -6.83 -48.16 -3.77
C PHE A 251 -8.32 -48.32 -3.48
N ARG A 252 -8.99 -49.28 -4.15
CA ARG A 252 -10.38 -49.61 -3.89
C ARG A 252 -10.49 -50.41 -2.60
N ASP A 253 -11.19 -49.86 -1.61
CA ASP A 253 -11.53 -50.58 -0.39
C ASP A 253 -12.87 -51.34 -0.55
N PRO A 254 -12.88 -52.69 -0.57
CA PRO A 254 -14.12 -53.47 -0.58
C PRO A 254 -14.81 -53.51 0.80
N THR A 255 -14.15 -53.07 1.87
CA THR A 255 -14.71 -53.07 3.24
C THR A 255 -15.51 -51.81 3.58
N GLY A 256 -15.53 -50.81 2.69
CA GLY A 256 -16.29 -49.58 2.86
C GLY A 256 -15.85 -48.71 4.07
N ARG A 257 -14.67 -48.96 4.63
CA ARG A 257 -14.08 -48.22 5.77
C ARG A 257 -13.37 -46.95 5.35
N ARG A 258 -12.95 -46.90 4.09
CA ARG A 258 -12.27 -45.78 3.48
C ARG A 258 -13.26 -44.81 2.83
N LEU A 259 -13.33 -43.59 3.33
CA LEU A 259 -14.00 -42.49 2.65
C LEU A 259 -13.07 -41.91 1.59
N THR A 260 -13.58 -41.61 0.40
CA THR A 260 -12.78 -41.04 -0.69
C THR A 260 -13.32 -39.69 -1.14
N LEU A 261 -12.48 -38.66 -1.08
CA LEU A 261 -12.73 -37.35 -1.69
C LEU A 261 -11.77 -37.14 -2.86
N VAL A 262 -12.32 -36.92 -4.05
CA VAL A 262 -11.54 -36.58 -5.25
C VAL A 262 -11.68 -35.10 -5.51
N VAL A 263 -10.58 -34.35 -5.47
CA VAL A 263 -10.54 -32.93 -5.80
C VAL A 263 -10.21 -32.79 -7.29
N SER A 264 -11.17 -32.31 -8.08
CA SER A 264 -11.01 -32.15 -9.54
C SER A 264 -12.00 -31.15 -10.13
N ASP A 265 -11.54 -30.41 -11.14
CA ASP A 265 -12.37 -29.53 -11.96
C ASP A 265 -13.25 -30.27 -12.99
N GLY A 266 -13.05 -31.57 -13.20
CA GLY A 266 -13.82 -32.38 -14.15
C GLY A 266 -13.63 -32.00 -15.63
N VAL A 267 -12.55 -31.31 -15.98
CA VAL A 267 -12.21 -30.89 -17.35
C VAL A 267 -10.97 -31.61 -17.91
N GLY A 268 -10.13 -32.18 -17.04
CA GLY A 268 -8.88 -32.87 -17.40
C GLY A 268 -9.02 -34.04 -18.41
N PRO A 269 -7.90 -34.49 -19.05
CA PRO A 269 -7.92 -35.53 -20.08
C PRO A 269 -8.64 -36.83 -19.65
N LEU A 270 -8.43 -37.27 -18.41
CA LEU A 270 -9.08 -38.44 -17.81
C LEU A 270 -10.60 -38.36 -17.75
N TRP A 271 -11.15 -37.15 -17.59
CA TRP A 271 -12.59 -36.93 -17.56
C TRP A 271 -13.16 -36.84 -18.98
N ARG A 272 -12.40 -36.28 -19.92
CA ARG A 272 -12.77 -36.28 -21.34
C ARG A 272 -12.77 -37.68 -21.94
N SER A 273 -11.85 -38.57 -21.55
CA SER A 273 -11.83 -39.98 -22.00
C SER A 273 -12.85 -40.88 -21.29
N GLY A 274 -13.58 -40.35 -20.29
CA GLY A 274 -14.47 -41.11 -19.41
C GLY A 274 -13.74 -41.99 -18.38
N ALA A 275 -12.40 -42.05 -18.38
CA ALA A 275 -11.62 -42.97 -17.55
C ALA A 275 -11.82 -42.70 -16.05
N ALA A 276 -11.84 -41.42 -15.64
CA ALA A 276 -12.14 -41.04 -14.26
C ALA A 276 -13.57 -41.45 -13.86
N GLN A 277 -14.56 -41.24 -14.73
CA GLN A 277 -15.96 -41.59 -14.47
C GLN A 277 -16.15 -43.11 -14.30
N ARG A 278 -15.48 -43.92 -15.13
CA ARG A 278 -15.51 -45.40 -15.03
C ARG A 278 -14.84 -45.89 -13.74
N MET A 279 -13.69 -45.31 -13.36
CA MET A 279 -13.02 -45.59 -12.09
C MET A 279 -13.94 -45.32 -10.88
N LEU A 280 -14.53 -44.12 -10.82
CA LEU A 280 -15.39 -43.71 -9.71
C LEU A 280 -16.70 -44.50 -9.65
N HIS A 281 -17.28 -44.90 -10.79
CA HIS A 281 -18.43 -45.81 -10.84
C HIS A 281 -18.13 -47.16 -10.16
N GLY A 282 -16.94 -47.72 -10.39
CA GLY A 282 -16.48 -48.96 -9.77
C GLY A 282 -16.27 -48.86 -8.25
N TRP A 283 -15.73 -47.73 -7.79
CA TRP A 283 -15.48 -47.46 -6.37
C TRP A 283 -16.75 -47.12 -5.57
N ALA A 284 -17.64 -46.30 -6.14
CA ALA A 284 -18.91 -45.88 -5.51
C ALA A 284 -19.88 -47.05 -5.24
N GLY A 285 -19.62 -48.24 -5.78
CA GLY A 285 -20.34 -49.47 -5.45
C GLY A 285 -19.82 -50.23 -4.22
N THR A 286 -18.70 -49.82 -3.62
CA THR A 286 -18.07 -50.52 -2.48
C THR A 286 -17.76 -49.61 -1.29
N ALA A 287 -17.51 -48.32 -1.52
CA ALA A 287 -17.20 -47.36 -0.47
C ALA A 287 -17.78 -45.97 -0.81
N PRO A 288 -17.97 -45.08 0.18
CA PRO A 288 -18.42 -43.72 -0.09
C PRO A 288 -17.35 -42.92 -0.85
N VAL A 289 -17.72 -42.45 -2.03
CA VAL A 289 -16.91 -41.58 -2.89
C VAL A 289 -17.68 -40.29 -3.15
N ALA A 290 -17.00 -39.15 -3.07
CA ALA A 290 -17.52 -37.86 -3.55
C ALA A 290 -16.44 -37.09 -4.30
N VAL A 291 -16.86 -36.22 -5.22
CA VAL A 291 -15.96 -35.29 -5.91
C VAL A 291 -16.11 -33.92 -5.28
N VAL A 292 -15.03 -33.39 -4.71
CA VAL A 292 -14.93 -31.99 -4.31
C VAL A 292 -14.57 -31.20 -5.57
N GLN A 293 -15.59 -30.58 -6.15
CA GLN A 293 -15.47 -29.81 -7.37
C GLN A 293 -15.25 -28.34 -6.99
N PRO A 294 -14.06 -27.79 -7.21
CA PRO A 294 -13.73 -26.44 -6.77
C PRO A 294 -14.52 -25.34 -7.49
N LEU A 295 -14.97 -25.56 -8.73
CA LEU A 295 -15.68 -24.56 -9.51
C LEU A 295 -17.04 -24.20 -8.90
N PRO A 296 -17.62 -23.02 -9.21
CA PRO A 296 -18.95 -22.67 -8.73
C PRO A 296 -20.02 -23.58 -9.37
N PRO A 297 -21.10 -23.95 -8.64
CA PRO A 297 -22.13 -24.87 -9.15
C PRO A 297 -22.74 -24.53 -10.52
N ARG A 298 -22.82 -23.24 -10.87
CA ARG A 298 -23.28 -22.76 -12.19
C ARG A 298 -22.44 -23.27 -13.38
N LEU A 299 -21.19 -23.67 -13.16
CA LEU A 299 -20.28 -24.15 -14.20
C LEU A 299 -20.27 -25.68 -14.34
N TRP A 300 -20.77 -26.42 -13.34
CA TRP A 300 -20.69 -27.90 -13.33
C TRP A 300 -21.35 -28.55 -14.56
N PRO A 301 -22.51 -28.09 -15.08
CA PRO A 301 -23.14 -28.64 -16.28
C PRO A 301 -22.32 -28.48 -17.57
N ARG A 302 -21.22 -27.72 -17.55
CA ARG A 302 -20.31 -27.49 -18.68
C ARG A 302 -19.00 -28.27 -18.59
N THR A 303 -18.74 -28.91 -17.45
CA THR A 303 -17.59 -29.81 -17.26
C THR A 303 -17.94 -31.19 -17.81
N THR A 304 -16.96 -32.08 -17.96
CA THR A 304 -17.24 -33.49 -18.29
C THR A 304 -17.71 -34.32 -17.08
N LEU A 305 -17.81 -33.68 -15.91
CA LEU A 305 -18.51 -34.18 -14.72
C LEU A 305 -19.78 -33.33 -14.49
N SER A 306 -20.75 -33.44 -15.40
CA SER A 306 -22.01 -32.68 -15.36
C SER A 306 -22.87 -33.05 -14.15
N ALA A 307 -22.61 -32.39 -13.01
CA ALA A 307 -23.39 -32.53 -11.79
C ALA A 307 -24.72 -31.76 -11.88
N VAL A 308 -25.81 -32.40 -11.44
CA VAL A 308 -27.15 -31.82 -11.39
C VAL A 308 -27.62 -31.63 -9.94
N PRO A 309 -28.37 -30.55 -9.62
CA PRO A 309 -28.89 -30.31 -8.28
C PRO A 309 -30.07 -31.24 -7.93
N GLY A 310 -30.21 -31.57 -6.65
CA GLY A 310 -31.27 -32.44 -6.16
C GLY A 310 -31.21 -32.71 -4.65
N ARG A 311 -31.63 -33.92 -4.28
CA ARG A 311 -31.50 -34.49 -2.93
C ARG A 311 -30.65 -35.75 -2.99
N LEU A 312 -29.56 -35.76 -2.24
CA LEU A 312 -28.81 -36.97 -1.92
C LEU A 312 -29.58 -37.71 -0.81
N LEU A 313 -29.75 -39.02 -0.98
CA LEU A 313 -30.53 -39.89 -0.12
C LEU A 313 -29.62 -40.98 0.44
N ARG A 314 -29.86 -41.41 1.67
CA ARG A 314 -29.26 -42.63 2.21
C ARG A 314 -30.29 -43.43 2.99
N GLU A 315 -30.39 -44.70 2.63
CA GLU A 315 -31.25 -45.69 3.28
C GLU A 315 -30.52 -46.38 4.45
N PRO A 316 -31.25 -46.97 5.42
CA PRO A 316 -30.67 -47.38 6.71
C PRO A 316 -29.75 -48.60 6.60
N ALA A 317 -29.87 -49.37 5.51
CA ALA A 317 -29.06 -50.56 5.23
C ALA A 317 -27.61 -50.26 4.80
N GLY A 318 -27.19 -48.99 4.78
CA GLY A 318 -25.81 -48.60 4.50
C GLY A 318 -25.36 -48.75 3.04
N GLY A 319 -26.32 -48.96 2.12
CA GLY A 319 -26.07 -49.05 0.67
C GLY A 319 -25.48 -47.78 0.04
N PRO A 320 -25.16 -47.82 -1.27
CA PRO A 320 -24.68 -46.65 -2.00
C PRO A 320 -25.71 -45.51 -1.92
N PRO A 321 -25.27 -44.24 -1.93
CA PRO A 321 -26.19 -43.10 -1.83
C PRO A 321 -27.17 -43.09 -3.00
N GLY A 322 -28.44 -42.85 -2.71
CA GLY A 322 -29.46 -42.52 -3.71
C GLY A 322 -29.37 -41.05 -4.11
N PHE A 323 -29.97 -40.69 -5.24
CA PHE A 323 -30.09 -39.29 -5.66
C PHE A 323 -31.38 -39.04 -6.41
N ARG A 324 -32.10 -37.98 -6.03
CA ARG A 324 -33.31 -37.50 -6.68
C ARG A 324 -33.09 -36.08 -7.22
N PRO A 325 -32.97 -35.88 -8.55
CA PRO A 325 -32.78 -34.55 -9.13
C PRO A 325 -34.01 -33.65 -8.92
N ASP A 326 -33.80 -32.32 -8.95
CA ASP A 326 -34.86 -31.33 -8.76
C ASP A 326 -35.66 -30.96 -10.03
N GLY A 327 -35.17 -31.31 -11.23
CA GLY A 327 -35.82 -30.98 -12.50
C GLY A 327 -35.69 -32.09 -13.55
N TYR A 328 -36.46 -31.97 -14.63
CA TYR A 328 -36.63 -32.98 -15.68
C TYR A 328 -35.76 -32.76 -16.94
N GLY A 329 -34.67 -32.00 -16.82
CA GLY A 329 -33.80 -31.68 -17.96
C GLY A 329 -32.99 -32.88 -18.49
N PRO A 330 -32.29 -32.74 -19.63
CA PRO A 330 -31.36 -33.77 -20.12
C PRO A 330 -30.31 -34.10 -19.05
N GLY A 331 -30.30 -35.34 -18.57
CA GLY A 331 -29.48 -35.79 -17.42
C GLY A 331 -30.26 -36.03 -16.11
N ALA A 332 -31.56 -35.74 -16.07
CA ALA A 332 -32.43 -36.05 -14.93
C ALA A 332 -32.75 -37.55 -14.78
N HIS A 333 -32.73 -38.31 -15.87
CA HIS A 333 -33.01 -39.74 -15.86
C HIS A 333 -31.71 -40.55 -15.98
N PRO A 334 -31.37 -41.41 -15.00
CA PRO A 334 -30.19 -42.25 -15.08
C PRO A 334 -30.34 -43.32 -16.16
N ALA A 335 -29.26 -43.57 -16.91
CA ALA A 335 -29.17 -44.76 -17.76
C ALA A 335 -29.14 -46.03 -16.88
N PRO A 336 -29.59 -47.19 -17.39
CA PRO A 336 -29.46 -48.46 -16.67
C PRO A 336 -28.03 -48.72 -16.20
N GLY A 337 -27.88 -49.14 -14.94
CA GLY A 337 -26.58 -49.35 -14.30
C GLY A 337 -25.80 -48.09 -13.92
N ALA A 338 -26.34 -46.88 -14.14
CA ALA A 338 -25.70 -45.64 -13.69
C ALA A 338 -25.74 -45.50 -12.15
N ARG A 339 -24.70 -44.89 -11.57
CA ARG A 339 -24.59 -44.62 -10.13
C ARG A 339 -24.43 -43.12 -9.89
N PRO A 340 -25.08 -42.53 -8.88
CA PRO A 340 -24.88 -41.14 -8.54
C PRO A 340 -23.62 -41.00 -7.67
N VAL A 341 -22.69 -40.14 -8.10
CA VAL A 341 -21.56 -39.73 -7.25
C VAL A 341 -21.82 -38.31 -6.77
N PRO A 342 -21.89 -38.05 -5.45
CA PRO A 342 -22.03 -36.72 -4.89
C PRO A 342 -20.94 -35.77 -5.41
N VAL A 343 -21.35 -34.56 -5.80
CA VAL A 343 -20.44 -33.48 -6.20
C VAL A 343 -20.64 -32.32 -5.24
N LEU A 344 -19.54 -31.94 -4.58
CA LEU A 344 -19.53 -31.04 -3.44
C LEU A 344 -18.71 -29.79 -3.77
N SER A 345 -19.23 -28.61 -3.45
CA SER A 345 -18.41 -27.40 -3.41
C SER A 345 -17.42 -27.47 -2.23
N PRO A 346 -16.25 -26.81 -2.30
CA PRO A 346 -15.28 -26.76 -1.20
C PRO A 346 -15.74 -25.79 -0.09
N THR A 347 -16.88 -26.09 0.53
CA THR A 347 -17.50 -25.26 1.58
C THR A 347 -17.99 -26.10 2.75
N ALA A 348 -17.96 -25.52 3.95
CA ALA A 348 -18.44 -26.16 5.18
C ALA A 348 -19.90 -26.64 5.07
N VAL A 349 -20.76 -25.91 4.33
CA VAL A 349 -22.15 -26.31 4.11
C VAL A 349 -22.25 -27.60 3.30
N ALA A 350 -21.53 -27.70 2.17
CA ALA A 350 -21.62 -28.87 1.28
C ALA A 350 -20.91 -30.09 1.86
N LEU A 351 -19.69 -29.92 2.38
CA LEU A 351 -18.93 -30.97 3.05
C LEU A 351 -19.65 -31.46 4.32
N GLY A 352 -20.26 -30.55 5.09
CA GLY A 352 -21.06 -30.90 6.27
C GLY A 352 -22.39 -31.59 5.94
N ALA A 353 -23.03 -31.25 4.81
CA ALA A 353 -24.21 -31.99 4.34
C ALA A 353 -23.85 -33.44 3.97
N TRP A 354 -22.73 -33.64 3.28
CA TRP A 354 -22.20 -34.98 2.99
C TRP A 354 -21.78 -35.74 4.25
N ALA A 355 -21.10 -35.07 5.19
CA ALA A 355 -20.73 -35.65 6.48
C ALA A 355 -21.95 -36.16 7.26
N ARG A 356 -23.03 -35.36 7.34
CA ARG A 356 -24.29 -35.75 7.99
C ARG A 356 -25.04 -36.86 7.25
N LEU A 357 -25.00 -36.89 5.92
CA LEU A 357 -25.53 -37.99 5.13
C LEU A 357 -24.81 -39.32 5.44
N LEU A 358 -23.50 -39.28 5.64
CA LEU A 358 -22.69 -40.45 5.99
C LEU A 358 -22.72 -40.83 7.48
N SER A 359 -22.98 -39.88 8.39
CA SER A 359 -23.11 -40.18 9.82
C SER A 359 -24.54 -40.53 10.25
N GLY A 360 -25.53 -40.35 9.37
CA GLY A 360 -26.94 -40.63 9.65
C GLY A 360 -27.22 -42.12 9.89
N THR A 361 -28.06 -42.41 10.88
CA THR A 361 -28.46 -43.75 11.32
C THR A 361 -29.84 -44.20 10.82
N GLY A 362 -30.51 -43.38 10.00
CA GLY A 362 -31.82 -43.67 9.39
C GLY A 362 -31.94 -42.97 8.03
N ASP A 363 -33.16 -42.79 7.53
CA ASP A 363 -33.41 -42.14 6.24
C ASP A 363 -33.01 -40.67 6.28
N VAL A 364 -31.85 -40.35 5.68
CA VAL A 364 -31.33 -38.99 5.60
C VAL A 364 -31.38 -38.49 4.16
N ALA A 365 -32.06 -37.36 3.96
CA ALA A 365 -32.17 -36.67 2.68
C ALA A 365 -31.57 -35.25 2.79
N VAL A 366 -30.38 -35.04 2.20
CA VAL A 366 -29.71 -33.72 2.18
C VAL A 366 -29.81 -33.06 0.80
N ARG A 367 -29.92 -31.73 0.78
CA ARG A 367 -29.74 -30.95 -0.45
C ARG A 367 -28.29 -31.04 -0.92
N GLY A 368 -28.08 -31.22 -2.23
CA GLY A 368 -26.75 -31.33 -2.82
C GLY A 368 -26.83 -31.54 -4.33
N ALA A 369 -25.72 -31.96 -4.94
CA ALA A 369 -25.67 -32.34 -6.34
C ALA A 369 -25.01 -33.71 -6.51
N ALA A 370 -25.30 -34.37 -7.63
CA ALA A 370 -24.63 -35.59 -8.03
C ALA A 370 -24.40 -35.62 -9.55
N ALA A 371 -23.36 -36.35 -9.97
CA ALA A 371 -23.16 -36.72 -11.37
C ALA A 371 -23.49 -38.20 -11.58
N TRP A 372 -24.18 -38.51 -12.68
CA TRP A 372 -24.53 -39.89 -13.03
C TRP A 372 -23.39 -40.55 -13.82
N LEU A 373 -22.68 -41.46 -13.17
CA LEU A 373 -21.56 -42.21 -13.78
C LEU A 373 -22.04 -43.56 -14.30
N ARG A 374 -21.39 -44.10 -15.33
CA ARG A 374 -21.75 -45.36 -16.01
C ARG A 374 -20.54 -46.30 -16.03
N PRO A 375 -20.72 -47.64 -16.06
CA PRO A 375 -19.60 -48.56 -16.19
C PRO A 375 -18.87 -48.34 -17.52
N ASP A 376 -19.62 -48.14 -18.60
CA ASP A 376 -19.13 -47.78 -19.93
C ASP A 376 -19.36 -46.28 -20.19
N HIS A 377 -18.86 -45.41 -19.31
CA HIS A 377 -19.01 -43.97 -19.50
C HIS A 377 -18.32 -43.54 -20.81
N PRO A 378 -19.04 -42.90 -21.76
CA PRO A 378 -18.50 -42.59 -23.07
C PRO A 378 -17.46 -41.46 -22.99
N PRO A 379 -16.49 -41.39 -23.92
CA PRO A 379 -15.64 -40.23 -24.06
C PRO A 379 -16.45 -39.03 -24.55
N THR A 380 -16.18 -37.85 -23.98
CA THR A 380 -16.75 -36.58 -24.45
C THR A 380 -15.94 -36.06 -25.63
N ALA A 381 -16.58 -35.89 -26.79
CA ALA A 381 -15.95 -35.35 -27.98
C ALA A 381 -15.42 -33.92 -27.71
N ALA A 382 -14.11 -33.72 -27.85
CA ALA A 382 -13.53 -32.38 -27.81
C ALA A 382 -14.06 -31.54 -28.99
N PRO A 383 -14.39 -30.25 -28.81
CA PRO A 383 -14.69 -29.37 -29.93
C PRO A 383 -13.41 -29.18 -30.74
N GLY A 384 -13.32 -29.84 -31.89
CA GLY A 384 -12.13 -29.78 -32.74
C GLY A 384 -11.74 -28.34 -33.12
N PRO A 385 -10.44 -28.07 -33.38
CA PRO A 385 -9.93 -26.71 -33.58
C PRO A 385 -10.68 -25.93 -34.67
N HIS A 386 -11.15 -26.62 -35.72
CA HIS A 386 -11.93 -26.04 -36.80
C HIS A 386 -13.31 -25.51 -36.38
N ARG A 387 -13.96 -26.05 -35.34
CA ARG A 387 -15.23 -25.51 -34.80
C ARG A 387 -15.05 -24.23 -33.98
N GLN A 388 -13.84 -23.98 -33.47
CA GLN A 388 -13.54 -22.80 -32.66
C GLN A 388 -13.01 -21.65 -33.53
N ALA A 389 -12.29 -21.96 -34.62
CA ALA A 389 -11.89 -20.98 -35.62
C ALA A 389 -13.06 -20.31 -36.37
N ALA A 390 -14.27 -20.91 -36.29
CA ALA A 390 -15.49 -20.40 -36.93
C ALA A 390 -16.32 -19.44 -36.05
N ARG A 391 -16.00 -19.29 -34.76
CA ARG A 391 -16.70 -18.35 -33.87
C ARG A 391 -16.05 -16.98 -33.93
N SER A 392 -16.86 -15.92 -33.92
CA SER A 392 -16.32 -14.56 -33.85
C SER A 392 -15.68 -14.32 -32.47
N PRO A 393 -14.69 -13.40 -32.36
CA PRO A 393 -14.12 -13.05 -31.07
C PRO A 393 -15.20 -12.56 -30.10
N GLU A 394 -16.16 -11.76 -30.59
CA GLU A 394 -17.29 -11.23 -29.83
C GLU A 394 -18.18 -12.34 -29.27
N GLU A 395 -18.46 -13.40 -30.02
CA GLU A 395 -19.24 -14.55 -29.54
C GLU A 395 -18.54 -15.26 -28.39
N VAL A 396 -17.22 -15.44 -28.47
CA VAL A 396 -16.41 -16.04 -27.41
C VAL A 396 -16.44 -15.17 -26.15
N LEU A 397 -16.23 -13.86 -26.30
CA LEU A 397 -16.26 -12.92 -25.18
C LEU A 397 -17.67 -12.80 -24.57
N ARG A 398 -18.73 -12.79 -25.39
CA ARG A 398 -20.14 -12.77 -24.94
C ARG A 398 -20.52 -14.05 -24.19
N ALA A 399 -20.09 -15.22 -24.66
CA ALA A 399 -20.31 -16.49 -23.98
C ALA A 399 -19.61 -16.55 -22.61
N PHE A 400 -18.41 -15.98 -22.51
CA PHE A 400 -17.70 -15.83 -21.25
C PHE A 400 -18.42 -14.85 -20.30
N THR A 401 -18.66 -13.60 -20.73
CA THR A 401 -19.21 -12.54 -19.86
C THR A 401 -20.63 -12.83 -19.35
N ALA A 402 -21.39 -13.65 -20.07
CA ALA A 402 -22.71 -14.15 -19.66
C ALA A 402 -22.66 -15.13 -18.46
N THR A 403 -21.49 -15.66 -18.08
CA THR A 403 -21.38 -16.66 -16.99
C THR A 403 -20.20 -16.47 -16.03
N ALA A 404 -19.21 -15.67 -16.41
CA ALA A 404 -18.09 -15.29 -15.55
C ALA A 404 -18.51 -14.30 -14.45
N SER A 405 -17.94 -14.47 -13.27
CA SER A 405 -18.13 -13.57 -12.13
C SER A 405 -17.56 -12.17 -12.43
N PRO A 406 -18.03 -11.11 -11.75
CA PRO A 406 -17.43 -9.77 -11.89
C PRO A 406 -15.91 -9.76 -11.61
N GLY A 407 -15.44 -10.61 -10.68
CA GLY A 407 -14.02 -10.79 -10.40
C GLY A 407 -13.27 -11.44 -11.56
N ALA A 408 -13.82 -12.53 -12.12
CA ALA A 408 -13.23 -13.23 -13.26
C ALA A 408 -13.19 -12.35 -14.53
N ARG A 409 -14.21 -11.51 -14.77
CA ARG A 409 -14.21 -10.54 -15.88
C ARG A 409 -13.12 -9.49 -15.72
N ARG A 410 -12.94 -8.92 -14.52
CA ARG A 410 -11.83 -7.98 -14.24
C ARG A 410 -10.47 -8.67 -14.38
N LEU A 411 -10.34 -9.90 -13.88
CA LEU A 411 -9.10 -10.66 -13.99
C LEU A 411 -8.75 -10.98 -15.45
N ALA A 412 -9.72 -11.38 -16.28
CA ALA A 412 -9.51 -11.60 -17.72
C ALA A 412 -8.93 -10.37 -18.43
N ALA A 413 -9.45 -9.17 -18.13
CA ALA A 413 -8.93 -7.91 -18.68
C ALA A 413 -7.47 -7.65 -18.26
N HIS A 414 -7.14 -7.80 -16.97
CA HIS A 414 -5.76 -7.61 -16.49
C HIS A 414 -4.79 -8.66 -17.06
N LEU A 415 -5.24 -9.91 -17.23
CA LEU A 415 -4.45 -10.98 -17.85
C LEU A 415 -4.26 -10.77 -19.37
N ALA A 416 -5.08 -9.95 -20.03
CA ALA A 416 -4.86 -9.57 -21.42
C ALA A 416 -3.60 -8.70 -21.60
N ALA A 417 -3.15 -7.99 -20.56
CA ALA A 417 -1.89 -7.26 -20.54
C ALA A 417 -0.67 -8.09 -20.05
N ALA A 418 -0.87 -9.36 -19.66
CA ALA A 418 0.16 -10.20 -19.06
C ALA A 418 0.61 -11.38 -19.95
N PRO A 419 1.86 -11.84 -19.82
CA PRO A 419 2.28 -13.17 -20.28
C PRO A 419 1.36 -14.25 -19.70
N THR A 420 0.79 -15.10 -20.55
CA THR A 420 -0.24 -16.07 -20.18
C THR A 420 0.35 -17.41 -19.71
N THR A 421 1.27 -17.35 -18.74
CA THR A 421 1.76 -18.50 -17.96
C THR A 421 1.13 -18.48 -16.57
N LEU A 422 0.87 -19.66 -15.99
CA LEU A 422 0.12 -19.74 -14.73
C LEU A 422 0.76 -18.99 -13.54
N PRO A 423 2.10 -19.03 -13.33
CA PRO A 423 2.74 -18.26 -12.26
C PRO A 423 2.55 -16.74 -12.42
N VAL A 424 2.60 -16.23 -13.65
CA VAL A 424 2.36 -14.81 -13.96
C VAL A 424 0.90 -14.44 -13.71
N MET A 425 -0.05 -15.30 -14.10
CA MET A 425 -1.47 -15.07 -13.82
C MET A 425 -1.75 -14.96 -12.31
N GLN A 426 -1.16 -15.86 -11.51
CA GLN A 426 -1.28 -15.82 -10.04
C GLN A 426 -0.62 -14.58 -9.43
N LEU A 427 0.51 -14.11 -9.97
CA LEU A 427 1.15 -12.87 -9.54
C LEU A 427 0.28 -11.65 -9.84
N VAL A 428 -0.20 -11.50 -11.08
CA VAL A 428 -1.08 -10.40 -11.50
C VAL A 428 -2.36 -10.39 -10.66
N GLN A 429 -2.93 -11.56 -10.40
CA GLN A 429 -4.09 -11.72 -9.52
C GLN A 429 -3.79 -11.17 -8.11
N ARG A 430 -2.73 -11.64 -7.45
CA ARG A 430 -2.39 -11.24 -6.07
C ARG A 430 -2.02 -9.77 -5.95
N ALA A 431 -1.36 -9.21 -6.96
CA ALA A 431 -0.86 -7.83 -6.93
C ALA A 431 -1.96 -6.79 -7.24
N LEU A 432 -2.85 -7.07 -8.19
CA LEU A 432 -3.80 -6.07 -8.71
C LEU A 432 -5.27 -6.36 -8.37
N LEU A 433 -5.61 -7.61 -8.04
CA LEU A 433 -6.96 -8.03 -7.70
C LEU A 433 -6.95 -8.93 -6.44
N PRO A 434 -6.41 -8.45 -5.29
CA PRO A 434 -6.24 -9.26 -4.07
C PRO A 434 -7.57 -9.78 -3.49
N GLY A 435 -8.70 -9.15 -3.82
CA GLY A 435 -10.05 -9.64 -3.50
C GLY A 435 -10.58 -10.73 -4.44
N THR A 436 -9.73 -11.33 -5.29
CA THR A 436 -10.09 -12.48 -6.15
C THR A 436 -9.23 -13.69 -5.81
N GLY A 437 -9.82 -14.88 -5.82
CA GLY A 437 -9.17 -16.13 -5.41
C GLY A 437 -8.95 -17.11 -6.56
N PRO A 438 -8.50 -18.35 -6.26
CA PRO A 438 -8.33 -19.40 -7.26
C PRO A 438 -9.59 -19.66 -8.12
N MET A 439 -10.77 -19.37 -7.56
CA MET A 439 -12.06 -19.42 -8.23
C MET A 439 -12.12 -18.55 -9.49
N GLU A 440 -11.86 -17.24 -9.37
CA GLU A 440 -11.89 -16.31 -10.50
C GLU A 440 -10.85 -16.68 -11.57
N LEU A 441 -9.67 -17.15 -11.15
CA LEU A 441 -8.63 -17.58 -12.08
C LEU A 441 -9.06 -18.84 -12.86
N ALA A 442 -9.66 -19.81 -12.19
CA ALA A 442 -10.21 -21.00 -12.85
C ALA A 442 -11.37 -20.67 -13.80
N GLU A 443 -12.22 -19.68 -13.48
CA GLU A 443 -13.24 -19.19 -14.41
C GLU A 443 -12.63 -18.61 -15.70
N VAL A 444 -11.51 -17.88 -15.61
CA VAL A 444 -10.81 -17.35 -16.81
C VAL A 444 -10.15 -18.47 -17.62
N LEU A 445 -9.52 -19.44 -16.95
CA LEU A 445 -8.86 -20.60 -17.59
C LEU A 445 -9.86 -21.54 -18.30
N LEU A 446 -11.03 -21.76 -17.70
CA LEU A 446 -12.03 -22.73 -18.20
C LEU A 446 -13.19 -22.08 -18.95
N GLY A 447 -13.34 -20.75 -18.88
CA GLY A 447 -14.41 -19.99 -19.52
C GLY A 447 -14.31 -19.84 -21.05
N GLY A 448 -13.36 -20.53 -21.69
CA GLY A 448 -13.19 -20.55 -23.15
C GLY A 448 -12.43 -19.35 -23.75
N LEU A 449 -11.99 -18.40 -22.93
CA LEU A 449 -11.11 -17.30 -23.37
C LEU A 449 -9.69 -17.79 -23.68
N LEU A 450 -9.20 -18.72 -22.86
CA LEU A 450 -7.85 -19.25 -22.90
C LEU A 450 -7.86 -20.71 -23.35
N TRP A 451 -6.81 -21.10 -24.06
CA TRP A 451 -6.55 -22.48 -24.45
C TRP A 451 -5.08 -22.80 -24.22
N GLN A 452 -4.83 -24.00 -23.69
CA GLN A 452 -3.49 -24.51 -23.47
C GLN A 452 -2.84 -24.83 -24.82
N VAL A 453 -1.61 -24.36 -25.02
CA VAL A 453 -0.79 -24.73 -26.17
C VAL A 453 0.12 -25.90 -25.75
N PRO A 454 0.26 -26.97 -26.57
CA PRO A 454 1.17 -28.06 -26.25
C PRO A 454 2.61 -27.56 -26.19
N GLY A 455 3.32 -27.86 -25.09
CA GLY A 455 4.77 -27.68 -24.98
C GLY A 455 5.51 -29.00 -25.22
N PRO A 456 6.78 -28.97 -25.63
CA PRO A 456 7.63 -30.16 -25.66
C PRO A 456 7.77 -30.74 -24.24
N VAL A 457 7.83 -32.07 -24.14
CA VAL A 457 7.70 -32.82 -22.87
C VAL A 457 9.08 -33.08 -22.20
N GLU A 458 10.16 -32.62 -22.82
CA GLU A 458 11.53 -32.97 -22.42
C GLU A 458 12.33 -31.72 -22.03
N GLY A 459 12.68 -31.63 -20.74
CA GLY A 459 13.53 -30.59 -20.16
C GLY A 459 13.53 -30.65 -18.62
N PRO A 460 14.67 -30.38 -17.94
CA PRO A 460 14.74 -30.45 -16.48
C PRO A 460 13.84 -29.38 -15.82
N ALA A 461 13.02 -29.81 -14.87
CA ALA A 461 11.91 -29.02 -14.32
C ALA A 461 12.31 -27.96 -13.27
N HIS A 462 13.32 -27.14 -13.55
CA HIS A 462 13.83 -26.11 -12.64
C HIS A 462 13.88 -24.74 -13.31
N GLY A 463 12.77 -23.99 -13.24
CA GLY A 463 12.65 -22.61 -13.68
C GLY A 463 11.20 -22.14 -13.79
N ILE A 464 10.93 -20.83 -13.66
CA ILE A 464 9.60 -20.24 -13.94
C ILE A 464 9.33 -20.35 -15.44
N GLY A 465 8.72 -21.46 -15.84
CA GLY A 465 8.58 -21.82 -17.25
C GLY A 465 8.30 -23.31 -17.46
N ALA A 466 8.69 -24.19 -16.53
CA ALA A 466 8.46 -25.65 -16.61
C ALA A 466 6.99 -26.06 -16.37
N GLY A 467 6.03 -25.40 -17.02
CA GLY A 467 4.60 -25.61 -16.84
C GLY A 467 3.75 -25.27 -18.07
N PRO A 468 2.44 -25.59 -18.04
CA PRO A 468 1.53 -25.38 -19.15
C PRO A 468 1.38 -23.88 -19.49
N HIS A 469 1.49 -23.56 -20.78
CA HIS A 469 1.32 -22.19 -21.28
C HIS A 469 -0.01 -22.04 -22.02
N TYR A 470 -0.63 -20.87 -21.86
CA TYR A 470 -1.96 -20.57 -22.39
C TYR A 470 -1.88 -19.47 -23.45
N ARG A 471 -2.83 -19.46 -24.39
CA ARG A 471 -3.04 -18.39 -25.36
C ARG A 471 -4.50 -17.97 -25.33
N PHE A 472 -4.80 -16.70 -25.63
CA PHE A 472 -6.18 -16.26 -25.85
C PHE A 472 -6.72 -16.80 -27.19
N ALA A 473 -8.04 -16.96 -27.28
CA ALA A 473 -8.72 -17.06 -28.56
C ALA A 473 -8.40 -15.84 -29.45
N ARG A 474 -8.39 -16.03 -30.77
CA ARG A 474 -8.01 -14.98 -31.75
C ARG A 474 -8.92 -13.75 -31.60
N GLY A 475 -8.36 -12.55 -31.51
CA GLY A 475 -9.10 -11.28 -31.36
C GLY A 475 -9.59 -10.98 -29.94
N VAL A 476 -9.59 -11.96 -29.02
CA VAL A 476 -10.14 -11.80 -27.68
C VAL A 476 -9.21 -11.03 -26.74
N ARG A 477 -7.88 -11.11 -26.94
CA ARG A 477 -6.93 -10.31 -26.13
C ARG A 477 -7.11 -8.82 -26.43
N GLU A 478 -7.33 -8.49 -27.71
CA GLU A 478 -7.45 -7.12 -28.21
C GLU A 478 -8.68 -6.42 -27.61
N MET A 479 -9.88 -7.00 -27.71
CA MET A 479 -11.09 -6.44 -27.07
C MET A 479 -11.00 -6.37 -25.53
N LEU A 480 -10.27 -7.29 -24.90
CA LEU A 480 -10.04 -7.21 -23.45
C LEU A 480 -9.08 -6.06 -23.10
N LEU A 481 -8.12 -5.72 -23.97
CA LEU A 481 -7.27 -4.54 -23.83
C LEU A 481 -8.04 -3.23 -24.10
N GLU A 482 -9.03 -3.21 -25.00
CA GLU A 482 -9.95 -2.06 -25.15
C GLU A 482 -10.69 -1.74 -23.83
N SER A 483 -11.04 -2.77 -23.06
CA SER A 483 -11.72 -2.63 -21.77
C SER A 483 -10.79 -2.31 -20.58
N LEU A 484 -9.48 -2.28 -20.79
CA LEU A 484 -8.48 -2.08 -19.75
C LEU A 484 -7.88 -0.67 -19.85
N GLY A 485 -7.97 0.13 -18.79
CA GLY A 485 -7.33 1.45 -18.76
C GLY A 485 -5.79 1.38 -18.83
N GLN A 486 -5.17 2.40 -19.41
CA GLN A 486 -3.71 2.50 -19.60
C GLN A 486 -2.94 2.33 -18.27
N ASP A 487 -3.40 2.93 -17.17
CA ASP A 487 -2.79 2.80 -15.84
C ASP A 487 -2.82 1.35 -15.32
N ALA A 488 -3.93 0.64 -15.55
CA ALA A 488 -4.07 -0.75 -15.16
C ALA A 488 -3.13 -1.65 -15.98
N ALA A 489 -2.97 -1.38 -17.27
CA ALA A 489 -1.99 -2.06 -18.12
C ALA A 489 -0.55 -1.78 -17.70
N ALA A 490 -0.21 -0.51 -17.40
CA ALA A 490 1.12 -0.12 -16.90
C ALA A 490 1.46 -0.83 -15.57
N ASN A 491 0.49 -0.93 -14.66
CA ASN A 491 0.65 -1.67 -13.39
C ASN A 491 0.87 -3.18 -13.62
N VAL A 492 0.16 -3.81 -14.57
CA VAL A 492 0.42 -5.21 -14.97
C VAL A 492 1.87 -5.38 -15.46
N LEU A 493 2.33 -4.50 -16.35
CA LEU A 493 3.69 -4.54 -16.90
C LEU A 493 4.76 -4.30 -15.81
N HIS A 494 4.50 -3.40 -14.87
CA HIS A 494 5.39 -3.11 -13.75
C HIS A 494 5.60 -4.36 -12.87
N HIS A 495 4.52 -5.04 -12.47
CA HIS A 495 4.63 -6.27 -11.67
C HIS A 495 5.26 -7.44 -12.44
N CYS A 496 4.96 -7.58 -13.74
CA CYS A 496 5.65 -8.56 -14.59
C CYS A 496 7.17 -8.28 -14.67
N SER A 497 7.57 -7.01 -14.79
CA SER A 497 8.98 -6.60 -14.82
C SER A 497 9.68 -6.87 -13.49
N GLN A 498 9.00 -6.65 -12.35
CA GLN A 498 9.52 -7.03 -11.04
C GLN A 498 9.72 -8.54 -10.89
N LEU A 499 8.80 -9.37 -11.40
CA LEU A 499 8.94 -10.83 -11.37
C LEU A 499 10.18 -11.28 -12.16
N VAL A 500 10.36 -10.76 -13.38
CA VAL A 500 11.52 -11.06 -14.24
C VAL A 500 12.83 -10.62 -13.56
N ALA A 501 12.88 -9.39 -13.04
CA ALA A 501 14.07 -8.86 -12.37
C ALA A 501 14.47 -9.66 -11.10
N ARG A 502 13.50 -10.25 -10.39
CA ARG A 502 13.76 -11.09 -9.21
C ARG A 502 14.24 -12.50 -9.53
N HIS A 503 14.07 -12.99 -10.76
CA HIS A 503 14.34 -14.39 -11.11
C HIS A 503 15.46 -14.60 -12.14
N PHE A 504 15.80 -13.59 -12.95
CA PHE A 504 16.86 -13.68 -13.98
C PHE A 504 18.17 -12.96 -13.62
N GLY A 505 18.31 -12.44 -12.40
CA GLY A 505 19.57 -11.86 -11.91
C GLY A 505 20.01 -10.56 -12.62
N ARG A 506 21.31 -10.23 -12.50
CA ARG A 506 21.87 -8.90 -12.84
C ARG A 506 21.78 -8.49 -14.32
N GLY A 507 21.42 -9.39 -15.23
CA GLY A 507 21.13 -9.05 -16.64
C GLY A 507 19.89 -8.16 -16.84
N ALA A 508 19.01 -8.04 -15.84
CA ALA A 508 17.75 -7.31 -15.94
C ALA A 508 17.87 -5.78 -16.12
N ARG A 509 19.06 -5.17 -15.96
CA ARG A 509 19.25 -3.72 -16.17
C ARG A 509 18.90 -3.25 -17.60
N ASN A 510 18.95 -4.16 -18.58
CA ASN A 510 18.65 -3.86 -19.97
C ASN A 510 17.27 -4.35 -20.44
N PHE A 511 16.38 -4.89 -19.59
CA PHE A 511 15.12 -5.47 -20.08
C PHE A 511 14.14 -4.45 -20.73
N PRO A 512 13.93 -3.23 -20.18
CA PRO A 512 13.19 -2.19 -20.89
C PRO A 512 13.89 -1.80 -22.20
N ALA A 513 15.23 -1.76 -22.22
CA ALA A 513 16.01 -1.49 -23.43
C ALA A 513 15.89 -2.62 -24.46
N TRP A 514 15.69 -3.88 -24.05
CA TRP A 514 15.49 -5.03 -24.94
C TRP A 514 14.08 -5.04 -25.55
N ALA A 515 13.06 -4.70 -24.75
CA ALA A 515 11.71 -4.47 -25.25
C ALA A 515 11.68 -3.26 -26.23
N VAL A 516 12.40 -2.17 -25.92
CA VAL A 516 12.57 -1.01 -26.80
C VAL A 516 13.35 -1.36 -28.07
N ALA A 517 14.42 -2.16 -27.99
CA ALA A 517 15.18 -2.63 -29.16
C ALA A 517 14.33 -3.51 -30.10
N ARG A 518 13.34 -4.23 -29.55
CA ARG A 518 12.35 -5.00 -30.34
C ARG A 518 11.16 -4.15 -30.81
N LEU A 519 10.93 -2.96 -30.22
CA LEU A 519 9.99 -1.96 -30.71
C LEU A 519 10.58 -1.14 -31.87
N THR A 520 11.90 -0.89 -31.87
CA THR A 520 12.61 -0.25 -33.00
C THR A 520 12.86 -1.24 -34.15
N SER A 521 13.02 -2.52 -33.85
CA SER A 521 13.16 -3.59 -34.85
C SER A 521 11.79 -4.10 -35.33
N GLY A 522 11.22 -3.44 -36.34
CA GLY A 522 9.91 -3.81 -36.91
C GLY A 522 9.84 -5.27 -37.41
N PRO A 523 8.65 -5.91 -37.42
CA PRO A 523 8.49 -7.35 -37.67
C PRO A 523 8.65 -7.78 -39.14
N ALA A 524 9.19 -6.93 -40.01
CA ALA A 524 9.48 -7.24 -41.42
C ALA A 524 10.67 -6.38 -41.88
N GLY A 525 11.80 -7.00 -42.22
CA GLY A 525 13.01 -6.25 -42.58
C GLY A 525 14.30 -7.08 -42.57
N GLY A 526 14.33 -8.20 -43.29
CA GLY A 526 15.56 -8.98 -43.46
C GLY A 526 16.52 -8.33 -44.46
N ALA A 527 17.17 -7.21 -44.10
CA ALA A 527 18.33 -6.64 -44.81
C ALA A 527 18.98 -5.46 -44.03
N ALA A 528 19.99 -5.74 -43.20
CA ALA A 528 21.11 -4.83 -42.83
C ALA A 528 21.94 -5.43 -41.68
N GLY A 529 23.08 -6.07 -41.99
CA GLY A 529 23.92 -6.79 -41.02
C GLY A 529 24.71 -5.95 -40.00
N GLY A 530 24.30 -4.71 -39.71
CA GLY A 530 25.04 -3.80 -38.82
C GLY A 530 24.57 -3.80 -37.36
N ALA A 531 23.26 -3.83 -37.10
CA ALA A 531 22.71 -3.62 -35.76
C ALA A 531 22.82 -4.85 -34.83
N ALA A 532 22.88 -6.06 -35.39
CA ALA A 532 22.98 -7.30 -34.60
C ALA A 532 24.33 -7.43 -33.85
N GLY A 533 25.41 -6.85 -34.38
CA GLY A 533 26.72 -6.86 -33.73
C GLY A 533 26.79 -6.01 -32.46
N GLN A 534 26.12 -4.85 -32.46
CA GLN A 534 26.13 -3.93 -31.32
C GLN A 534 25.29 -4.45 -30.13
N ALA A 535 24.24 -5.24 -30.39
CA ALA A 535 23.52 -5.96 -29.35
C ALA A 535 24.37 -7.08 -28.70
N ARG A 536 25.28 -7.69 -29.46
CA ARG A 536 26.20 -8.74 -28.98
C ARG A 536 27.39 -8.16 -28.19
N ALA A 537 27.87 -6.97 -28.52
CA ALA A 537 28.96 -6.31 -27.80
C ALA A 537 28.56 -5.72 -26.42
N LEU A 538 27.26 -5.62 -26.11
CA LEU A 538 26.73 -5.11 -24.83
C LEU A 538 26.25 -6.21 -23.87
N ALA A 539 26.37 -7.47 -24.28
CA ALA A 539 26.27 -8.65 -23.42
C ALA A 539 27.64 -9.32 -23.44
N GLY A 540 28.32 -9.40 -22.29
CA GLY A 540 29.68 -9.93 -22.21
C GLY A 540 29.78 -11.36 -22.78
N GLU A 541 30.90 -11.66 -23.43
CA GLU A 541 31.21 -12.98 -23.96
C GLU A 541 31.42 -13.99 -22.82
N GLU A 542 30.40 -14.78 -22.51
CA GLU A 542 30.52 -16.07 -21.82
C GLU A 542 29.54 -17.07 -22.46
N ASP A 543 30.13 -18.12 -23.05
CA ASP A 543 29.62 -19.38 -23.63
C ASP A 543 28.30 -19.45 -24.45
N ASP A 544 28.47 -20.00 -25.66
CA ASP A 544 27.45 -20.34 -26.65
C ASP A 544 26.96 -21.79 -26.47
N ASP A 545 25.97 -22.01 -25.58
CA ASP A 545 24.99 -23.10 -25.77
C ASP A 545 23.65 -22.79 -25.08
N GLY A 546 22.54 -23.20 -25.70
CA GLY A 546 21.18 -22.99 -25.18
C GLY A 546 20.32 -22.02 -26.00
N GLY A 547 19.70 -22.52 -27.06
CA GLY A 547 18.81 -21.73 -27.92
C GLY A 547 17.66 -21.05 -27.16
N VAL A 548 17.35 -19.80 -27.53
CA VAL A 548 16.34 -18.95 -26.89
C VAL A 548 14.99 -19.68 -26.79
N THR A 549 14.65 -20.16 -25.59
CA THR A 549 13.40 -20.84 -25.32
C THR A 549 12.20 -19.94 -25.65
N SER A 550 11.18 -20.51 -26.28
CA SER A 550 9.93 -19.83 -26.69
C SER A 550 9.30 -18.96 -25.59
N GLN A 551 9.52 -19.34 -24.33
CA GLN A 551 9.01 -18.67 -23.14
C GLN A 551 9.68 -17.30 -22.88
N THR A 552 10.98 -17.16 -23.11
CA THR A 552 11.70 -15.88 -23.02
C THR A 552 11.17 -14.88 -24.05
N SER A 553 10.76 -15.37 -25.24
CA SER A 553 10.11 -14.52 -26.24
C SER A 553 8.76 -13.97 -25.76
N LEU A 554 7.94 -14.77 -25.05
CA LEU A 554 6.63 -14.32 -24.54
C LEU A 554 6.74 -13.18 -23.52
N PHE A 555 7.77 -13.19 -22.67
CA PHE A 555 8.03 -12.10 -21.72
C PHE A 555 8.46 -10.80 -22.42
N ALA A 556 8.98 -10.84 -23.64
CA ALA A 556 9.27 -9.65 -24.45
C ALA A 556 8.09 -9.25 -25.36
N GLU A 557 7.43 -10.22 -26.00
CA GLU A 557 6.37 -10.01 -26.99
C GLU A 557 5.10 -9.42 -26.38
N VAL A 558 4.66 -9.89 -25.22
CA VAL A 558 3.42 -9.38 -24.60
C VAL A 558 3.60 -7.94 -24.13
N PRO A 559 4.65 -7.56 -23.36
CA PRO A 559 4.91 -6.18 -23.03
C PRO A 559 5.09 -5.27 -24.25
N ALA A 560 5.85 -5.68 -25.27
CA ALA A 560 6.00 -4.88 -26.49
C ALA A 560 4.66 -4.65 -27.20
N ARG A 561 3.77 -5.66 -27.21
CA ARG A 561 2.44 -5.56 -27.82
C ARG A 561 1.47 -4.70 -27.00
N VAL A 562 1.54 -4.76 -25.68
CA VAL A 562 0.73 -3.92 -24.76
C VAL A 562 1.20 -2.47 -24.82
N VAL A 563 2.52 -2.23 -24.84
CA VAL A 563 3.09 -0.89 -25.05
C VAL A 563 2.67 -0.33 -26.41
N ARG A 564 2.71 -1.14 -27.49
CA ARG A 564 2.20 -0.73 -28.82
C ARG A 564 0.69 -0.45 -28.86
N TRP A 565 -0.08 -1.08 -27.96
CA TRP A 565 -1.53 -0.92 -27.88
C TRP A 565 -1.93 0.37 -27.15
N PHE A 566 -1.23 0.71 -26.06
CA PHE A 566 -1.48 1.92 -25.27
C PHE A 566 -0.60 3.12 -25.64
N GLN A 567 0.39 2.94 -26.53
CA GLN A 567 0.91 4.06 -27.31
C GLN A 567 -0.25 4.59 -28.15
N PRO A 568 -0.66 5.87 -27.99
CA PRO A 568 -1.57 6.46 -28.96
C PRO A 568 -0.90 6.33 -30.32
N ALA A 569 -1.63 5.79 -31.31
CA ALA A 569 -1.27 6.00 -32.70
C ALA A 569 -1.15 7.53 -32.85
N PRO A 570 0.03 8.06 -33.23
CA PRO A 570 0.21 9.51 -33.27
C PRO A 570 -0.86 10.07 -34.19
N ALA A 571 -1.59 11.07 -33.72
CA ALA A 571 -2.40 11.88 -34.59
C ALA A 571 -1.44 12.51 -35.60
N THR A 572 -1.47 11.99 -36.84
CA THR A 572 -0.67 12.48 -37.96
C THR A 572 -1.26 13.80 -38.43
N GLU A 573 -1.03 14.85 -37.64
CA GLU A 573 -0.91 16.20 -38.17
C GLU A 573 0.43 16.27 -38.93
N ASP A 574 0.40 15.74 -40.16
CA ASP A 574 1.52 15.76 -41.08
C ASP A 574 1.95 17.22 -41.33
N GLY A 575 3.11 17.60 -40.77
CA GLY A 575 3.70 18.93 -40.93
C GLY A 575 4.33 19.53 -39.67
N ALA A 576 3.96 19.06 -38.46
CA ALA A 576 4.52 19.60 -37.23
C ALA A 576 5.96 19.06 -36.94
N GLY A 577 6.97 19.91 -37.17
CA GLY A 577 8.36 19.64 -36.78
C GLY A 577 8.56 19.47 -35.27
N SER A 578 9.79 19.20 -34.80
CA SER A 578 10.09 18.86 -33.40
C SER A 578 9.52 19.87 -32.38
N LEU A 579 9.46 21.15 -32.73
CA LEU A 579 8.84 22.19 -31.90
C LEU A 579 7.33 21.96 -31.67
N GLY A 580 6.58 21.64 -32.72
CA GLY A 580 5.15 21.34 -32.61
C GLY A 580 4.87 20.04 -31.84
N LYS A 581 5.79 19.07 -31.90
CA LYS A 581 5.75 17.86 -31.05
C LYS A 581 5.95 18.19 -29.58
N ALA A 582 6.91 19.06 -29.24
CA ALA A 582 7.09 19.53 -27.86
C ALA A 582 5.86 20.29 -27.34
N GLU A 583 5.29 21.21 -28.12
CA GLU A 583 4.11 21.99 -27.72
C GLU A 583 2.82 21.16 -27.62
N SER A 584 2.64 20.12 -28.44
CA SER A 584 1.50 19.20 -28.33
C SER A 584 1.64 18.30 -27.09
N LEU A 585 2.82 17.73 -26.83
CA LEU A 585 3.09 16.96 -25.60
C LEU A 585 2.91 17.79 -24.33
N LEU A 586 3.29 19.08 -24.34
CA LEU A 586 3.02 20.01 -23.24
C LEU A 586 1.52 20.28 -23.02
N ARG A 587 0.74 20.38 -24.10
CA ARG A 587 -0.73 20.51 -24.01
C ARG A 587 -1.36 19.23 -23.47
N GLU A 588 -0.86 18.06 -23.90
CA GLU A 588 -1.36 16.77 -23.42
C GLU A 588 -1.02 16.52 -21.95
N TRP A 589 0.20 16.85 -21.52
CA TRP A 589 0.58 16.78 -20.11
C TRP A 589 -0.36 17.60 -19.20
N ARG A 590 -0.84 18.77 -19.66
CA ARG A 590 -1.79 19.57 -18.85
C ARG A 590 -3.11 18.86 -18.61
N ARG A 591 -3.53 17.98 -19.54
CA ARG A 591 -4.73 17.13 -19.42
C ARG A 591 -4.45 15.87 -18.59
N GLN A 592 -3.45 15.09 -18.97
CA GLN A 592 -3.21 13.74 -18.45
C GLN A 592 -2.32 13.70 -17.20
N ARG A 593 -1.51 14.74 -16.97
CA ARG A 593 -0.53 14.86 -15.87
C ARG A 593 0.58 13.80 -15.82
N ASP A 594 0.69 12.94 -16.83
CA ASP A 594 1.77 11.94 -16.96
C ASP A 594 3.17 12.58 -17.12
N PRO A 595 4.11 12.37 -16.18
CA PRO A 595 5.48 12.86 -16.27
C PRO A 595 6.27 12.36 -17.50
N ALA A 596 5.92 11.21 -18.08
CA ALA A 596 6.62 10.68 -19.25
C ALA A 596 6.45 11.57 -20.49
N LEU A 597 5.30 12.25 -20.61
CA LEU A 597 5.05 13.23 -21.67
C LEU A 597 6.00 14.44 -21.58
N LEU A 598 6.37 14.85 -20.37
CA LEU A 598 7.32 15.95 -20.17
C LEU A 598 8.76 15.57 -20.52
N ALA A 599 9.17 14.33 -20.26
CA ALA A 599 10.48 13.84 -20.68
C ALA A 599 10.61 13.82 -22.21
N GLN A 600 9.55 13.40 -22.91
CA GLN A 600 9.48 13.45 -24.37
C GLN A 600 9.41 14.89 -24.89
N ALA A 601 8.61 15.76 -24.26
CA ALA A 601 8.54 17.18 -24.63
C ALA A 601 9.91 17.87 -24.51
N ARG A 602 10.68 17.55 -23.47
CA ARG A 602 12.05 18.09 -23.28
C ARG A 602 12.94 17.67 -24.44
N HIS A 603 12.95 16.38 -24.77
CA HIS A 603 13.75 15.84 -25.87
C HIS A 603 13.43 16.53 -27.21
N TYR A 604 12.15 16.66 -27.57
CA TYR A 604 11.76 17.33 -28.81
C TYR A 604 11.99 18.85 -28.79
N ALA A 605 11.89 19.50 -27.63
CA ALA A 605 12.21 20.93 -27.48
C ALA A 605 13.71 21.20 -27.63
N THR A 606 14.58 20.34 -27.07
CA THR A 606 16.03 20.39 -27.28
C THR A 606 16.37 20.17 -28.75
N GLN A 607 15.83 19.13 -29.41
CA GLN A 607 16.05 18.92 -30.85
C GLN A 607 15.59 20.10 -31.73
N ALA A 608 14.50 20.77 -31.36
CA ALA A 608 14.03 21.98 -32.05
C ALA A 608 14.98 23.16 -31.85
N LEU A 609 15.58 23.28 -30.66
CA LEU A 609 16.57 24.30 -30.33
C LEU A 609 17.88 24.05 -31.08
N ASP A 610 18.42 22.84 -31.04
CA ASP A 610 19.64 22.43 -31.76
C ASP A 610 19.50 22.72 -33.28
N GLY A 611 18.33 22.43 -33.86
CA GLY A 611 18.02 22.73 -35.26
C GLY A 611 17.90 24.24 -35.55
N ALA A 612 17.33 25.02 -34.65
CA ALA A 612 17.21 26.47 -34.80
C ALA A 612 18.53 27.22 -34.59
N GLU A 613 19.48 26.66 -33.82
CA GLU A 613 20.82 27.23 -33.67
C GLU A 613 21.74 26.93 -34.86
N ALA A 614 21.49 25.84 -35.58
CA ALA A 614 22.16 25.54 -36.84
C ALA A 614 21.72 26.47 -37.99
N ASP A 615 20.50 27.03 -37.93
CA ASP A 615 19.90 27.86 -38.98
C ASP A 615 19.74 29.32 -38.53
N ALA A 616 20.83 30.08 -38.65
CA ALA A 616 20.97 31.44 -38.12
C ALA A 616 19.97 32.49 -38.67
N ALA A 617 19.12 32.12 -39.64
CA ALA A 617 18.05 32.96 -40.17
C ALA A 617 16.72 32.87 -39.39
N ALA A 618 16.56 31.91 -38.47
CA ALA A 618 15.28 31.54 -37.85
C ALA A 618 15.10 31.99 -36.38
N ASP A 619 15.50 33.22 -36.02
CA ASP A 619 15.49 33.72 -34.63
C ASP A 619 14.12 33.62 -33.92
N ALA A 620 13.01 33.76 -34.66
CA ALA A 620 11.66 33.61 -34.13
C ALA A 620 11.33 32.18 -33.65
N ASP A 621 11.76 31.15 -34.39
CA ASP A 621 11.59 29.75 -33.99
C ASP A 621 12.63 29.36 -32.91
N GLY A 622 13.82 29.95 -32.93
CA GLY A 622 14.81 29.83 -31.85
C GLY A 622 14.30 30.38 -30.49
N VAL A 623 13.62 31.54 -30.49
CA VAL A 623 12.93 32.07 -29.31
C VAL A 623 11.78 31.15 -28.88
N ARG A 624 10.99 30.63 -29.82
CA ARG A 624 9.86 29.75 -29.53
C ARG A 624 10.30 28.38 -29.00
N ALA A 625 11.42 27.83 -29.49
CA ALA A 625 12.03 26.61 -28.97
C ALA A 625 12.55 26.78 -27.55
N ARG A 626 13.28 27.88 -27.25
CA ARG A 626 13.68 28.24 -25.88
C ARG A 626 12.48 28.38 -24.94
N LEU A 627 11.40 29.02 -25.40
CA LEU A 627 10.13 29.13 -24.66
C LEU A 627 9.51 27.75 -24.39
N ALA A 628 9.45 26.86 -25.38
CA ALA A 628 8.92 25.50 -25.21
C ALA A 628 9.77 24.66 -24.24
N LEU A 629 11.10 24.74 -24.34
CA LEU A 629 12.03 24.06 -23.44
C LEU A 629 11.88 24.57 -21.99
N GLY A 630 11.94 25.89 -21.78
CA GLY A 630 11.78 26.50 -20.46
C GLY A 630 10.44 26.18 -19.79
N ARG A 631 9.34 26.16 -20.55
CA ARG A 631 8.02 25.73 -20.06
C ARG A 631 7.97 24.25 -19.70
N THR A 632 8.72 23.40 -20.41
CA THR A 632 8.86 21.99 -20.07
C THR A 632 9.65 21.78 -18.79
N LEU A 633 10.76 22.50 -18.63
CA LEU A 633 11.59 22.44 -17.42
C LEU A 633 10.83 22.94 -16.17
N LEU A 634 10.08 24.04 -16.29
CA LEU A 634 9.18 24.52 -15.23
C LEU A 634 8.07 23.48 -14.91
N ALA A 635 7.48 22.84 -15.91
CA ALA A 635 6.50 21.77 -15.69
C ALA A 635 7.12 20.53 -15.00
N LEU A 636 8.35 20.15 -15.36
CA LEU A 636 9.12 19.08 -14.72
C LEU A 636 9.44 19.39 -13.26
N ALA A 637 9.90 20.61 -12.97
CA ALA A 637 10.13 21.11 -11.61
C ALA A 637 8.85 21.07 -10.75
N GLY A 638 7.68 21.25 -11.39
CA GLY A 638 6.37 21.12 -10.76
C GLY A 638 5.89 19.69 -10.50
N THR A 639 6.58 18.63 -10.93
CA THR A 639 6.09 17.23 -10.76
C THR A 639 6.22 16.71 -9.32
N PRO A 640 5.32 15.82 -8.83
CA PRO A 640 5.36 15.34 -7.43
C PRO A 640 6.63 14.61 -7.01
N ALA A 641 7.35 13.99 -7.97
CA ALA A 641 8.64 13.36 -7.70
C ALA A 641 9.73 14.43 -7.46
N VAL A 642 9.84 15.40 -8.37
CA VAL A 642 10.84 16.47 -8.30
C VAL A 642 10.57 17.43 -7.14
N ARG A 643 9.31 17.74 -6.82
CA ARG A 643 8.98 18.63 -5.68
C ARG A 643 9.46 18.10 -4.31
N ARG A 644 9.79 16.82 -4.18
CA ARG A 644 10.36 16.22 -2.95
C ARG A 644 11.88 16.31 -2.88
N ASP A 645 12.54 16.56 -4.01
CA ASP A 645 13.99 16.75 -4.11
C ASP A 645 14.29 18.22 -4.41
N THR A 646 14.55 18.98 -3.35
CA THR A 646 14.87 20.41 -3.43
C THR A 646 16.06 20.70 -4.34
N GLY A 647 17.04 19.79 -4.43
CA GLY A 647 18.22 19.92 -5.28
C GLY A 647 17.86 19.77 -6.76
N ALA A 648 17.18 18.67 -7.11
CA ALA A 648 16.71 18.43 -8.48
C ALA A 648 15.71 19.51 -8.96
N ARG A 649 14.80 19.95 -8.08
CA ARG A 649 13.87 21.05 -8.40
C ARG A 649 14.62 22.35 -8.68
N ARG A 650 15.59 22.71 -7.82
CA ARG A 650 16.40 23.92 -8.00
C ARG A 650 17.16 23.89 -9.33
N ALA A 651 17.84 22.80 -9.66
CA ALA A 651 18.60 22.68 -10.90
C ALA A 651 17.72 22.85 -12.15
N LEU A 652 16.51 22.27 -12.16
CA LEU A 652 15.55 22.43 -13.26
C LEU A 652 14.99 23.86 -13.36
N LEU A 653 14.83 24.57 -12.24
CA LEU A 653 14.41 25.98 -12.24
C LEU A 653 15.54 26.91 -12.71
N GLU A 654 16.79 26.65 -12.32
CA GLU A 654 17.97 27.38 -12.82
C GLU A 654 18.15 27.19 -14.33
N GLU A 655 18.00 25.95 -14.83
CA GLU A 655 18.00 25.64 -16.27
C GLU A 655 16.85 26.34 -17.01
N ALA A 656 15.64 26.33 -16.45
CA ALA A 656 14.48 27.02 -17.02
C ALA A 656 14.66 28.55 -17.07
N ALA A 657 15.24 29.14 -16.02
CA ALA A 657 15.52 30.58 -15.95
C ALA A 657 16.54 31.00 -17.01
N SER A 658 17.57 30.20 -17.24
CA SER A 658 18.57 30.45 -18.29
C SER A 658 17.94 30.48 -19.68
N TRP A 659 17.19 29.44 -20.08
CA TRP A 659 16.58 29.38 -21.40
C TRP A 659 15.48 30.45 -21.63
N LEU A 660 14.68 30.75 -20.61
CA LEU A 660 13.66 31.81 -20.70
C LEU A 660 14.28 33.21 -20.67
N GLY A 661 15.36 33.41 -19.92
CA GLY A 661 16.17 34.63 -19.95
C GLY A 661 16.74 34.90 -21.34
N GLU A 662 17.34 33.89 -21.99
CA GLU A 662 17.78 34.01 -23.37
C GLU A 662 16.64 34.31 -24.35
N ALA A 663 15.47 33.67 -24.18
CA ALA A 663 14.30 33.94 -25.00
C ALA A 663 13.85 35.41 -24.87
N VAL A 664 13.89 35.98 -23.66
CA VAL A 664 13.58 37.41 -23.40
C VAL A 664 14.67 38.35 -23.93
N LEU A 665 15.94 37.96 -23.89
CA LEU A 665 17.04 38.77 -24.41
C LEU A 665 17.03 38.84 -25.95
N ARG A 666 16.75 37.71 -26.63
CA ARG A 666 16.69 37.65 -28.11
C ARG A 666 15.40 38.25 -28.68
N SER A 667 14.27 38.11 -27.98
CA SER A 667 13.00 38.68 -28.43
C SER A 667 12.89 40.18 -28.14
N GLY A 668 13.18 41.03 -29.13
CA GLY A 668 13.05 42.49 -29.01
C GLY A 668 11.62 42.98 -28.70
N PRO A 669 11.44 44.26 -28.31
CA PRO A 669 10.12 44.85 -28.10
C PRO A 669 9.21 44.66 -29.31
N GLY A 670 7.98 44.17 -29.09
CA GLY A 670 7.02 43.85 -30.15
C GLY A 670 7.11 42.43 -30.74
N HIS A 671 8.12 41.63 -30.37
CA HIS A 671 8.20 40.23 -30.82
C HIS A 671 7.05 39.38 -30.21
N PRO A 672 6.33 38.56 -31.01
CA PRO A 672 5.07 37.93 -30.60
C PRO A 672 5.19 37.02 -29.36
N TRP A 673 6.34 36.35 -29.20
CA TRP A 673 6.58 35.45 -28.07
C TRP A 673 7.19 36.13 -26.83
N ARG A 674 7.57 37.41 -26.90
CA ARG A 674 8.27 38.11 -25.79
C ARG A 674 7.43 38.14 -24.51
N ALA A 675 6.17 38.57 -24.61
CA ALA A 675 5.28 38.64 -23.46
C ALA A 675 5.12 37.28 -22.75
N ARG A 676 4.96 36.20 -23.54
CA ARG A 676 4.85 34.83 -23.01
C ARG A 676 6.16 34.37 -22.34
N ALA A 677 7.32 34.70 -22.92
CA ALA A 677 8.62 34.39 -22.32
C ALA A 677 8.84 35.13 -20.99
N VAL A 678 8.54 36.43 -20.92
CA VAL A 678 8.63 37.21 -19.68
C VAL A 678 7.68 36.67 -18.60
N LEU A 679 6.43 36.34 -18.96
CA LEU A 679 5.46 35.77 -18.03
C LEU A 679 5.98 34.45 -17.43
N GLU A 680 6.45 33.51 -18.25
CA GLU A 680 6.92 32.21 -17.76
C GLU A 680 8.27 32.34 -17.01
N LEU A 681 9.16 33.28 -17.38
CA LEU A 681 10.36 33.61 -16.61
C LEU A 681 10.01 34.10 -15.19
N ALA A 682 9.03 34.99 -15.07
CA ALA A 682 8.55 35.45 -13.77
C ALA A 682 7.97 34.31 -12.91
N ALA A 683 7.35 33.30 -13.54
CA ALA A 683 6.89 32.11 -12.83
C ALA A 683 8.05 31.24 -12.34
N VAL A 684 9.13 31.09 -13.11
CA VAL A 684 10.35 30.40 -12.65
C VAL A 684 10.98 31.13 -11.46
N HIS A 685 11.10 32.46 -11.51
CA HIS A 685 11.59 33.26 -10.39
C HIS A 685 10.73 33.10 -9.12
N HIS A 686 9.40 33.12 -9.26
CA HIS A 686 8.48 32.89 -8.14
C HIS A 686 8.58 31.46 -7.56
N ASP A 687 8.65 30.42 -8.40
CA ASP A 687 8.85 29.03 -7.96
C ASP A 687 10.23 28.81 -7.30
N THR A 688 11.25 29.56 -7.75
CA THR A 688 12.58 29.58 -7.15
C THR A 688 12.56 30.24 -5.77
N TRP A 689 11.84 31.36 -5.61
CA TRP A 689 11.58 31.95 -4.29
C TRP A 689 10.86 30.97 -3.35
N LEU A 690 9.78 30.31 -3.80
CA LEU A 690 9.07 29.29 -3.02
C LEU A 690 9.98 28.10 -2.61
N THR A 691 11.03 27.82 -3.37
CA THR A 691 11.97 26.70 -3.11
C THR A 691 13.16 27.13 -2.25
N THR A 692 13.55 28.41 -2.25
CA THR A 692 14.81 28.90 -1.64
C THR A 692 14.64 29.96 -0.56
N GLY A 693 13.46 30.58 -0.44
CA GLY A 693 13.23 31.78 0.38
C GLY A 693 13.95 33.05 -0.11
N SER A 694 14.61 33.01 -1.28
CA SER A 694 15.46 34.10 -1.76
C SER A 694 14.65 35.30 -2.24
N LEU A 695 14.61 36.39 -1.45
CA LEU A 695 13.91 37.63 -1.82
C LEU A 695 14.38 38.24 -3.16
N PRO A 696 15.68 38.24 -3.53
CA PRO A 696 16.10 38.71 -4.85
C PRO A 696 15.40 38.02 -6.03
N GLN A 697 15.02 36.74 -5.91
CA GLN A 697 14.24 36.05 -6.95
C GLN A 697 12.81 36.60 -7.04
N LEU A 698 12.20 36.93 -5.90
CA LEU A 698 10.88 37.55 -5.88
C LEU A 698 10.92 39.00 -6.41
N ASP A 699 11.98 39.74 -6.10
CA ASP A 699 12.23 41.07 -6.67
C ASP A 699 12.41 41.00 -8.20
N SER A 700 13.19 40.05 -8.72
CA SER A 700 13.30 39.81 -10.18
C SER A 700 11.96 39.45 -10.82
N ALA A 701 11.10 38.67 -10.16
CA ALA A 701 9.76 38.37 -10.65
C ALA A 701 8.89 39.64 -10.76
N VAL A 702 8.95 40.53 -9.76
CA VAL A 702 8.25 41.84 -9.78
C VAL A 702 8.81 42.73 -10.89
N GLU A 703 10.13 42.81 -11.04
CA GLU A 703 10.81 43.65 -12.04
C GLU A 703 10.41 43.26 -13.48
N VAL A 704 10.56 41.98 -13.86
CA VAL A 704 10.28 41.56 -15.25
C VAL A 704 8.80 41.68 -15.60
N LEU A 705 7.88 41.48 -14.64
CA LEU A 705 6.44 41.68 -14.85
C LEU A 705 6.06 43.16 -14.92
N SER A 706 6.71 44.01 -14.15
CA SER A 706 6.50 45.45 -14.17
C SER A 706 6.89 46.05 -15.52
N GLY A 707 7.98 45.56 -16.12
CA GLY A 707 8.44 45.95 -17.47
C GLY A 707 7.58 45.48 -18.65
N LEU A 708 6.42 44.84 -18.40
CA LEU A 708 5.40 44.58 -19.43
C LEU A 708 4.30 45.65 -19.36
N GLU A 709 4.16 46.42 -20.43
CA GLU A 709 3.12 47.45 -20.59
C GLU A 709 1.74 46.81 -20.87
N PRO A 710 0.77 46.89 -19.95
CA PRO A 710 -0.45 46.08 -20.02
C PRO A 710 -1.34 46.44 -21.22
N GLU A 711 -1.34 47.70 -21.66
CA GLU A 711 -2.15 48.15 -22.81
C GLU A 711 -1.73 47.50 -24.13
N THR A 712 -0.44 47.15 -24.26
CA THR A 712 0.14 46.51 -25.46
C THR A 712 -0.11 45.00 -25.53
N LEU A 713 -0.54 44.38 -24.42
CA LEU A 713 -0.69 42.93 -24.31
C LEU A 713 -2.06 42.44 -24.81
N PRO A 714 -2.13 41.26 -25.46
CA PRO A 714 -3.39 40.55 -25.69
C PRO A 714 -4.13 40.25 -24.36
N PRO A 715 -5.46 40.02 -24.39
CA PRO A 715 -6.26 39.88 -23.17
C PRO A 715 -5.79 38.77 -22.21
N GLU A 716 -5.36 37.61 -22.73
CA GLU A 716 -4.88 36.50 -21.89
C GLU A 716 -3.57 36.85 -21.16
N GLU A 717 -2.58 37.36 -21.90
CA GLU A 717 -1.30 37.84 -21.37
C GLU A 717 -1.50 38.98 -20.37
N ARG A 718 -2.36 39.96 -20.68
CA ARG A 718 -2.68 41.11 -19.83
C ARG A 718 -3.24 40.67 -18.48
N ARG A 719 -4.27 39.83 -18.49
CA ARG A 719 -4.86 39.23 -17.29
C ARG A 719 -3.84 38.42 -16.50
N THR A 720 -3.00 37.65 -17.19
CA THR A 720 -1.96 36.82 -16.56
C THR A 720 -0.86 37.67 -15.93
N ARG A 721 -0.47 38.79 -16.54
CA ARG A 721 0.48 39.78 -16.01
C ARG A 721 -0.04 40.37 -14.72
N HIS A 722 -1.25 40.93 -14.73
CA HIS A 722 -1.89 41.50 -13.53
C HIS A 722 -2.00 40.48 -12.38
N LEU A 723 -2.42 39.23 -12.67
CA LEU A 723 -2.48 38.17 -11.66
C LEU A 723 -1.10 37.81 -11.08
N ARG A 724 -0.10 37.58 -11.94
CA ARG A 724 1.25 37.18 -11.48
C ARG A 724 1.94 38.31 -10.72
N LEU A 725 1.82 39.56 -11.17
CA LEU A 725 2.43 40.72 -10.51
C LEU A 725 1.75 41.01 -9.17
N GLY A 726 0.42 41.00 -9.13
CA GLY A 726 -0.34 41.15 -7.89
C GLY A 726 0.04 40.13 -6.82
N ARG A 727 0.14 38.85 -7.19
CA ARG A 727 0.63 37.78 -6.28
C ARG A 727 2.07 38.00 -5.83
N ALA A 728 2.97 38.39 -6.73
CA ALA A 728 4.37 38.65 -6.39
C ALA A 728 4.50 39.85 -5.43
N LEU A 729 3.73 40.92 -5.64
CA LEU A 729 3.66 42.07 -4.74
C LEU A 729 3.07 41.71 -3.36
N SER A 730 2.04 40.86 -3.29
CA SER A 730 1.52 40.35 -2.00
C SER A 730 2.61 39.59 -1.22
N ALA A 731 3.25 38.61 -1.87
CA ALA A 731 4.32 37.83 -1.26
C ALA A 731 5.51 38.71 -0.82
N ARG A 732 5.86 39.71 -1.64
CA ARG A 732 6.96 40.63 -1.34
C ARG A 732 6.63 41.58 -0.20
N ALA A 733 5.35 41.93 -0.04
CA ALA A 733 4.84 42.73 1.07
C ALA A 733 4.77 41.95 2.39
N GLU A 734 4.40 40.66 2.36
CA GLU A 734 4.42 39.80 3.55
C GLU A 734 5.83 39.64 4.13
N ALA A 735 6.85 39.59 3.25
CA ALA A 735 8.26 39.55 3.64
C ALA A 735 8.91 40.94 3.82
N GLU A 736 8.20 42.04 3.61
CA GLU A 736 8.75 43.39 3.76
C GLU A 736 8.64 43.88 5.22
N PRO A 737 9.77 44.02 5.95
CA PRO A 737 9.73 44.52 7.32
C PRO A 737 9.33 45.99 7.41
N VAL A 738 9.72 46.84 6.45
CA VAL A 738 9.53 48.30 6.57
C VAL A 738 8.07 48.67 6.24
N PRO A 739 7.26 49.15 7.21
CA PRO A 739 5.82 49.28 7.00
C PRO A 739 5.43 50.27 5.90
N ARG A 740 6.22 51.32 5.65
CA ARG A 740 6.01 52.24 4.51
C ARG A 740 6.25 51.56 3.14
N ALA A 741 7.24 50.68 3.04
CA ALA A 741 7.51 49.93 1.81
C ALA A 741 6.43 48.85 1.62
N ARG A 742 6.09 48.11 2.69
CA ARG A 742 5.00 47.15 2.73
C ARG A 742 3.68 47.77 2.29
N ALA A 743 3.28 48.93 2.84
CA ALA A 743 2.04 49.61 2.45
C ALA A 743 1.99 49.96 0.95
N ARG A 744 3.11 50.37 0.34
CA ARG A 744 3.20 50.61 -1.12
C ARG A 744 3.04 49.32 -1.92
N LEU A 745 3.71 48.25 -1.51
CA LEU A 745 3.62 46.93 -2.15
C LEU A 745 2.19 46.36 -2.07
N VAL A 746 1.53 46.47 -0.91
CA VAL A 746 0.13 46.07 -0.73
C VAL A 746 -0.81 46.91 -1.60
N ALA A 747 -0.65 48.24 -1.64
CA ALA A 747 -1.47 49.10 -2.48
C ALA A 747 -1.31 48.76 -3.98
N GLY A 748 -0.08 48.49 -4.43
CA GLY A 748 0.20 48.00 -5.79
C GLY A 748 -0.45 46.64 -6.05
N SER A 749 -0.33 45.69 -5.13
CA SER A 749 -0.97 44.37 -5.22
C SER A 749 -2.50 44.48 -5.36
N VAL A 750 -3.14 45.30 -4.53
CA VAL A 750 -4.60 45.55 -4.59
C VAL A 750 -5.01 46.17 -5.94
N ALA A 751 -4.20 47.08 -6.51
CA ALA A 751 -4.48 47.67 -7.82
C ALA A 751 -4.36 46.64 -8.96
N GLU A 752 -3.26 45.87 -8.99
CA GLU A 752 -3.01 44.82 -9.99
C GLU A 752 -4.07 43.71 -9.93
N LEU A 753 -4.44 43.24 -8.73
CA LEU A 753 -5.44 42.18 -8.57
C LEU A 753 -6.87 42.66 -8.85
N ARG A 754 -7.18 43.94 -8.62
CA ARG A 754 -8.43 44.54 -9.09
C ARG A 754 -8.51 44.53 -10.62
N ALA A 755 -7.46 45.02 -11.30
CA ALA A 755 -7.38 45.00 -12.76
C ALA A 755 -7.49 43.57 -13.31
N ALA A 756 -6.84 42.59 -12.67
CA ALA A 756 -7.01 41.18 -13.02
C ALA A 756 -8.46 40.68 -12.89
N CYS A 757 -9.17 41.07 -11.82
CA CYS A 757 -10.57 40.70 -11.62
C CYS A 757 -11.48 41.34 -12.68
N GLU A 758 -11.27 42.62 -13.01
CA GLU A 758 -12.00 43.33 -14.07
C GLU A 758 -11.80 42.65 -15.44
N GLN A 759 -10.55 42.37 -15.83
CA GLN A 759 -10.23 41.63 -17.06
C GLN A 759 -10.77 40.18 -17.07
N SER A 760 -11.09 39.63 -15.89
CA SER A 760 -11.67 38.29 -15.77
C SER A 760 -13.20 38.26 -15.88
N GLN A 761 -13.90 39.41 -15.91
CA GLN A 761 -15.37 39.47 -16.01
C GLN A 761 -15.92 39.17 -17.42
N ALA A 762 -15.05 39.05 -18.43
CA ALA A 762 -15.44 38.64 -19.78
C ALA A 762 -16.06 37.23 -19.78
N ALA A 763 -17.13 37.04 -20.56
CA ALA A 763 -17.94 35.81 -20.59
C ALA A 763 -17.15 34.55 -21.00
N GLU A 764 -16.01 34.70 -21.67
CA GLU A 764 -15.15 33.61 -22.12
C GLU A 764 -14.26 33.00 -21.01
N VAL A 765 -14.20 33.62 -19.83
CA VAL A 765 -13.32 33.15 -18.73
C VAL A 765 -14.07 32.14 -17.83
N PRO A 766 -13.56 30.91 -17.62
CA PRO A 766 -14.14 29.93 -16.70
C PRO A 766 -14.38 30.46 -15.28
N ASP A 767 -15.46 30.03 -14.63
CA ASP A 767 -15.83 30.42 -13.26
C ASP A 767 -14.70 30.13 -12.26
N GLU A 768 -13.99 29.00 -12.40
CA GLU A 768 -12.84 28.65 -11.54
C GLU A 768 -11.71 29.69 -11.58
N LEU A 769 -11.39 30.21 -12.77
CA LEU A 769 -10.34 31.21 -12.93
C LEU A 769 -10.77 32.58 -12.39
N ARG A 770 -12.06 32.92 -12.53
CA ARG A 770 -12.67 34.10 -11.91
C ARG A 770 -12.65 34.00 -10.38
N ALA A 771 -13.08 32.89 -9.82
CA ALA A 771 -13.03 32.64 -8.38
C ALA A 771 -11.59 32.67 -7.84
N GLY A 772 -10.64 32.03 -8.54
CA GLY A 772 -9.23 32.06 -8.16
C GLY A 772 -8.63 33.48 -8.12
N ALA A 773 -9.01 34.34 -9.07
CA ALA A 773 -8.61 35.75 -9.10
C ALA A 773 -9.24 36.56 -7.93
N LEU A 774 -10.52 36.36 -7.65
CA LEU A 774 -11.20 36.99 -6.51
C LEU A 774 -10.57 36.58 -5.17
N LEU A 775 -10.15 35.32 -5.03
CA LEU A 775 -9.45 34.86 -3.82
C LEU A 775 -8.05 35.47 -3.66
N ASP A 776 -7.32 35.70 -4.77
CA ASP A 776 -6.07 36.47 -4.71
C ASP A 776 -6.35 37.91 -4.25
N PHE A 777 -7.37 38.55 -4.83
CA PHE A 777 -7.75 39.93 -4.53
C PHE A 777 -8.23 40.10 -3.07
N ALA A 778 -9.05 39.18 -2.56
CA ALA A 778 -9.47 39.16 -1.16
C ALA A 778 -8.28 39.04 -0.19
N ALA A 779 -7.29 38.19 -0.51
CA ALA A 779 -6.08 38.07 0.30
C ALA A 779 -5.27 39.38 0.32
N ALA A 780 -5.19 40.12 -0.80
CA ALA A 780 -4.54 41.43 -0.85
C ALA A 780 -5.32 42.54 -0.12
N LEU A 781 -6.66 42.54 -0.22
CA LEU A 781 -7.53 43.44 0.57
C LEU A 781 -7.35 43.21 2.08
N ARG A 782 -7.24 41.94 2.50
CA ARG A 782 -6.95 41.55 3.88
C ARG A 782 -5.57 42.05 4.34
N LEU A 783 -4.52 41.90 3.50
CA LEU A 783 -3.19 42.49 3.77
C LEU A 783 -3.20 44.03 3.84
N HIS A 784 -4.19 44.68 3.22
CA HIS A 784 -4.43 46.13 3.30
C HIS A 784 -5.27 46.53 4.53
N GLY A 785 -5.83 45.58 5.28
CA GLY A 785 -6.77 45.86 6.38
C GLY A 785 -8.17 46.29 5.91
N ARG A 786 -8.54 46.02 4.65
CA ARG A 786 -9.90 46.27 4.11
C ARG A 786 -10.75 45.02 4.28
N THR A 787 -10.98 44.63 5.54
CA THR A 787 -11.45 43.28 5.87
C THR A 787 -12.88 42.98 5.42
N GLU A 788 -13.81 43.92 5.55
CA GLU A 788 -15.19 43.74 5.05
C GLU A 788 -15.24 43.55 3.53
N GLU A 789 -14.51 44.37 2.76
CA GLU A 789 -14.40 44.19 1.31
C GLU A 789 -13.73 42.87 0.92
N ALA A 790 -12.83 42.34 1.76
CA ALA A 790 -12.28 41.00 1.57
C ALA A 790 -13.35 39.92 1.78
N LEU A 791 -14.22 40.05 2.79
CA LEU A 791 -15.35 39.13 3.03
C LEU A 791 -16.41 39.20 1.92
N GLU A 792 -16.74 40.39 1.41
CA GLU A 792 -17.60 40.56 0.22
C GLU A 792 -16.97 39.89 -1.02
N THR A 793 -15.67 40.08 -1.22
CA THR A 793 -14.93 39.47 -2.34
C THR A 793 -14.88 37.94 -2.23
N VAL A 794 -14.69 37.41 -1.03
CA VAL A 794 -14.78 35.96 -0.74
C VAL A 794 -16.19 35.44 -1.03
N SER A 795 -17.24 36.17 -0.64
CA SER A 795 -18.63 35.78 -0.88
C SER A 795 -18.95 35.70 -2.38
N ARG A 796 -18.45 36.66 -3.17
CA ARG A 796 -18.52 36.62 -4.64
C ARG A 796 -17.75 35.46 -5.26
N ALA A 797 -16.65 35.01 -4.64
CA ALA A 797 -15.95 33.79 -5.05
C ALA A 797 -16.75 32.53 -4.64
N ASP A 798 -17.45 32.56 -3.50
CA ASP A 798 -18.29 31.47 -2.99
C ASP A 798 -19.43 31.19 -3.99
N GLU A 799 -20.14 32.23 -4.44
CA GLU A 799 -21.19 32.15 -5.47
C GLU A 799 -20.74 31.52 -6.80
N LEU A 800 -19.49 31.74 -7.21
CA LEU A 800 -18.91 31.13 -8.40
C LEU A 800 -18.49 29.66 -8.16
N THR A 801 -17.91 29.35 -7.00
CA THR A 801 -17.49 27.97 -6.66
C THR A 801 -18.65 27.05 -6.29
N GLY A 802 -19.73 27.57 -5.70
CA GLY A 802 -20.92 26.79 -5.33
C GLY A 802 -21.70 26.20 -6.51
N ARG A 803 -21.37 26.61 -7.75
CA ARG A 803 -21.85 25.99 -9.00
C ARG A 803 -20.98 24.82 -9.48
N HIS A 804 -19.76 24.69 -8.93
CA HIS A 804 -18.70 23.79 -9.37
C HIS A 804 -17.96 23.17 -8.16
N ASP A 805 -18.67 22.47 -7.28
CA ASP A 805 -18.11 21.85 -6.05
C ASP A 805 -17.14 20.67 -6.32
N GLU A 806 -16.81 20.43 -7.60
CA GLU A 806 -15.89 19.39 -8.07
C GLU A 806 -14.40 19.73 -7.83
N ASN A 807 -14.07 20.97 -7.44
CA ASN A 807 -12.67 21.42 -7.23
C ASN A 807 -12.33 21.64 -5.75
N PRO A 808 -11.91 20.58 -5.00
CA PRO A 808 -11.68 20.67 -3.56
C PRO A 808 -10.56 21.65 -3.19
N ALA A 809 -9.50 21.75 -4.00
CA ALA A 809 -8.37 22.63 -3.72
C ALA A 809 -8.75 24.12 -3.78
N LEU A 810 -9.68 24.49 -4.68
CA LEU A 810 -10.22 25.84 -4.76
C LEU A 810 -11.16 26.13 -3.57
N ARG A 811 -11.99 25.15 -3.17
CA ARG A 811 -12.88 25.26 -2.01
C ARG A 811 -12.11 25.42 -0.70
N ASP A 812 -11.07 24.62 -0.48
CA ASP A 812 -10.23 24.69 0.72
C ASP A 812 -9.47 26.02 0.81
N ARG A 813 -9.05 26.57 -0.34
CA ARG A 813 -8.44 27.90 -0.43
C ARG A 813 -9.44 29.00 -0.06
N LEU A 814 -10.67 28.91 -0.57
CA LEU A 814 -11.74 29.87 -0.27
C LEU A 814 -12.03 29.92 1.22
N LEU A 815 -12.28 28.76 1.83
CA LEU A 815 -12.61 28.66 3.24
C LEU A 815 -11.47 29.20 4.13
N LEU A 816 -10.21 28.90 3.81
CA LEU A 816 -9.07 29.42 4.59
C LEU A 816 -8.94 30.94 4.51
N ILE A 817 -9.18 31.55 3.34
CA ILE A 817 -9.18 33.01 3.20
C ILE A 817 -10.38 33.60 3.96
N ARG A 818 -11.55 32.95 3.93
CA ARG A 818 -12.73 33.32 4.72
C ARG A 818 -12.43 33.33 6.22
N ALA A 819 -11.87 32.25 6.76
CA ALA A 819 -11.52 32.12 8.18
C ALA A 819 -10.54 33.22 8.63
N ARG A 820 -9.48 33.47 7.84
CA ARG A 820 -8.52 34.55 8.09
C ARG A 820 -9.16 35.94 8.07
N SER A 821 -10.04 36.21 7.09
CA SER A 821 -10.76 37.49 7.03
C SER A 821 -11.77 37.66 8.15
N LEU A 822 -12.42 36.59 8.63
CA LEU A 822 -13.31 36.66 9.80
C LEU A 822 -12.53 36.91 11.10
N ALA A 823 -11.34 36.32 11.24
CA ALA A 823 -10.42 36.58 12.35
C ALA A 823 -9.97 38.05 12.37
N ASP A 824 -9.50 38.57 11.23
CA ASP A 824 -9.10 39.98 11.08
C ASP A 824 -10.28 40.97 11.24
N ALA A 825 -11.54 40.51 11.12
CA ALA A 825 -12.75 41.29 11.35
C ALA A 825 -13.25 41.22 12.82
N GLY A 826 -12.65 40.38 13.66
CA GLY A 826 -13.08 40.19 15.05
C GLY A 826 -14.43 39.48 15.19
N ARG A 827 -14.74 38.51 14.30
CA ARG A 827 -16.01 37.73 14.31
C ARG A 827 -15.77 36.29 14.81
N PRO A 828 -15.50 36.07 16.12
CA PRO A 828 -14.91 34.83 16.65
C PRO A 828 -15.72 33.57 16.33
N GLU A 829 -17.04 33.59 16.53
CA GLU A 829 -17.90 32.42 16.32
C GLU A 829 -17.89 31.95 14.85
N GLU A 830 -17.87 32.89 13.92
CA GLU A 830 -17.82 32.60 12.48
C GLU A 830 -16.42 32.17 12.04
N THR A 831 -15.36 32.73 12.64
CA THR A 831 -13.98 32.28 12.48
C THR A 831 -13.83 30.82 12.89
N ASP A 832 -14.34 30.46 14.08
CA ASP A 832 -14.30 29.11 14.61
C ASP A 832 -15.06 28.13 13.71
N ALA A 833 -16.29 28.48 13.31
CA ALA A 833 -17.06 27.68 12.36
C ALA A 833 -16.37 27.51 10.99
N ALA A 834 -15.68 28.56 10.49
CA ALA A 834 -14.94 28.48 9.24
C ALA A 834 -13.70 27.57 9.34
N TYR A 835 -12.99 27.58 10.47
CA TYR A 835 -11.86 26.67 10.69
C TYR A 835 -12.29 25.21 10.90
N ASP A 836 -13.35 24.94 11.68
CA ASP A 836 -13.93 23.60 11.83
C ASP A 836 -14.30 23.00 10.45
N LEU A 837 -14.98 23.77 9.59
CA LEU A 837 -15.35 23.35 8.23
C LEU A 837 -14.16 23.00 7.33
N ILE A 838 -12.99 23.66 7.49
CA ILE A 838 -11.78 23.32 6.74
C ILE A 838 -11.13 22.07 7.33
N ALA A 839 -11.04 22.00 8.66
CA ALA A 839 -10.42 20.88 9.36
C ALA A 839 -11.12 19.57 8.98
N ASP A 840 -12.45 19.53 9.00
CA ASP A 840 -13.24 18.33 8.70
C ASP A 840 -13.17 17.85 7.25
N ARG A 841 -12.81 18.73 6.31
CA ARG A 841 -12.52 18.36 4.92
C ARG A 841 -11.15 17.72 4.75
N ALA A 842 -10.21 17.99 5.65
CA ALA A 842 -8.87 17.43 5.61
C ALA A 842 -8.83 16.06 6.33
N PRO A 843 -8.20 15.02 5.74
CA PRO A 843 -8.03 13.73 6.42
C PRO A 843 -7.34 13.89 7.78
N ARG A 844 -7.77 13.12 8.78
CA ARG A 844 -7.30 13.24 10.18
C ARG A 844 -5.77 13.26 10.30
N ASP A 845 -5.10 12.33 9.63
CA ASP A 845 -3.64 12.19 9.69
C ASP A 845 -2.88 13.03 8.64
N SER A 846 -3.52 14.04 8.05
CA SER A 846 -2.90 14.87 7.02
C SER A 846 -2.09 16.03 7.61
N VAL A 847 -0.92 16.29 7.01
CA VAL A 847 -0.12 17.50 7.29
C VAL A 847 -0.96 18.77 7.09
N ARG A 848 -1.91 18.74 6.14
CA ARG A 848 -2.82 19.86 5.87
C ARG A 848 -3.78 20.13 7.02
N ARG A 849 -4.34 19.10 7.68
CA ARG A 849 -5.14 19.27 8.91
C ARG A 849 -4.26 19.84 10.03
N CYS A 850 -3.03 19.35 10.18
CA CYS A 850 -2.08 19.88 11.17
C CYS A 850 -1.79 21.38 10.98
N GLU A 851 -1.58 21.83 9.73
CA GLU A 851 -1.40 23.26 9.40
C GLU A 851 -2.60 24.11 9.80
N VAL A 852 -3.82 23.67 9.46
CA VAL A 852 -5.06 24.40 9.73
C VAL A 852 -5.35 24.46 11.23
N LEU A 853 -5.18 23.35 11.96
CA LEU A 853 -5.35 23.31 13.41
C LEU A 853 -4.26 24.14 14.12
N ALA A 854 -3.01 24.17 13.61
CA ALA A 854 -1.95 25.00 14.18
C ALA A 854 -2.22 26.51 14.00
N GLU A 855 -2.83 26.90 12.88
CA GLU A 855 -3.23 28.29 12.63
C GLU A 855 -4.43 28.69 13.50
N TRP A 856 -5.48 27.87 13.52
CA TRP A 856 -6.67 28.10 14.33
C TRP A 856 -6.37 28.08 15.84
N GLY A 857 -5.57 27.13 16.30
CA GLY A 857 -5.11 27.07 17.69
C GLY A 857 -4.28 28.28 18.11
N ALA A 858 -3.55 28.92 17.18
CA ALA A 858 -2.85 30.17 17.45
C ALA A 858 -3.80 31.38 17.57
N ASP A 859 -4.86 31.43 16.77
CA ASP A 859 -5.92 32.45 16.88
C ASP A 859 -6.72 32.30 18.18
N LEU A 860 -7.18 31.07 18.49
CA LEU A 860 -7.84 30.74 19.74
C LEU A 860 -6.96 31.08 20.95
N LEU A 861 -5.66 30.79 20.89
CA LEU A 861 -4.71 31.15 21.95
C LEU A 861 -4.55 32.67 22.10
N ALA A 862 -4.50 33.42 21.00
CA ALA A 862 -4.45 34.89 21.06
C ALA A 862 -5.70 35.49 21.71
N ARG A 863 -6.89 34.90 21.47
CA ARG A 863 -8.13 35.23 22.19
C ARG A 863 -8.11 34.75 23.65
N ALA A 864 -7.48 33.60 23.94
CA ALA A 864 -7.39 33.01 25.28
C ALA A 864 -6.42 33.73 26.24
N ASP A 865 -5.38 34.39 25.71
CA ASP A 865 -4.46 35.23 26.51
C ASP A 865 -5.12 36.54 27.01
N ALA A 866 -6.31 36.90 26.52
CA ALA A 866 -7.04 38.08 27.00
C ALA A 866 -7.60 37.88 28.43
N PRO A 867 -7.53 38.88 29.33
CA PRO A 867 -8.03 38.75 30.72
C PRO A 867 -9.53 38.41 30.83
N THR A 868 -10.30 38.68 29.78
CA THR A 868 -11.74 38.45 29.67
C THR A 868 -12.11 37.13 28.98
N ALA A 869 -11.13 36.28 28.64
CA ALA A 869 -11.37 35.04 27.91
C ALA A 869 -12.28 34.05 28.65
N SER A 870 -13.21 33.43 27.91
CA SER A 870 -14.08 32.38 28.47
C SER A 870 -13.27 31.10 28.75
N PRO A 871 -13.68 30.27 29.73
CA PRO A 871 -13.08 28.94 29.93
C PRO A 871 -13.16 28.07 28.67
N GLU A 872 -14.22 28.22 27.88
CA GLU A 872 -14.46 27.46 26.66
C GLU A 872 -13.43 27.80 25.58
N THR A 873 -13.06 29.08 25.40
CA THR A 873 -11.99 29.49 24.47
C THR A 873 -10.64 28.89 24.88
N VAL A 874 -10.31 28.88 26.18
CA VAL A 874 -9.06 28.27 26.69
C VAL A 874 -9.05 26.76 26.43
N ALA A 875 -10.14 26.06 26.73
CA ALA A 875 -10.27 24.62 26.51
C ALA A 875 -10.26 24.25 25.01
N ARG A 876 -10.89 25.06 24.15
CA ARG A 876 -10.89 24.86 22.69
C ARG A 876 -9.48 25.10 22.11
N ALA A 877 -8.76 26.12 22.57
CA ALA A 877 -7.37 26.37 22.18
C ALA A 877 -6.47 25.17 22.51
N GLU A 878 -6.54 24.66 23.74
CA GLU A 878 -5.79 23.46 24.16
C GLU A 878 -6.18 22.23 23.33
N GLY A 879 -7.48 21.96 23.17
CA GLY A 879 -7.96 20.78 22.43
C GLY A 879 -7.47 20.75 20.98
N VAL A 880 -7.61 21.88 20.26
CA VAL A 880 -7.14 22.05 18.88
C VAL A 880 -5.61 21.89 18.78
N LEU A 881 -4.85 22.46 19.74
CA LEU A 881 -3.39 22.36 19.76
C LEU A 881 -2.89 20.96 20.15
N ARG A 882 -3.58 20.25 21.07
CA ARG A 882 -3.29 18.85 21.39
C ARG A 882 -3.56 17.94 20.19
N GLU A 883 -4.66 18.15 19.45
CA GLU A 883 -4.94 17.40 18.23
C GLU A 883 -3.84 17.63 17.18
N ALA A 884 -3.51 18.90 16.88
CA ALA A 884 -2.46 19.24 15.93
C ALA A 884 -1.09 18.66 16.31
N PHE A 885 -0.78 18.61 17.62
CA PHE A 885 0.47 18.04 18.14
C PHE A 885 0.48 16.50 18.16
N ALA A 886 -0.67 15.85 18.24
CA ALA A 886 -0.77 14.39 18.11
C ALA A 886 -0.55 13.91 16.66
N THR A 887 -0.95 14.71 15.66
CA THR A 887 -0.89 14.34 14.24
C THR A 887 0.35 14.84 13.49
N VAL A 888 1.14 15.74 14.08
CA VAL A 888 2.30 16.34 13.38
C VAL A 888 3.45 15.34 13.16
N PRO A 889 3.97 15.20 11.93
CA PRO A 889 5.14 14.35 11.68
C PRO A 889 6.38 14.88 12.41
N GLY A 890 7.14 14.02 13.09
CA GLY A 890 8.32 14.42 13.89
C GLY A 890 9.51 15.04 13.13
N ARG A 891 9.43 15.17 11.80
CA ARG A 891 10.37 15.93 10.95
C ARG A 891 9.76 17.22 10.37
N SER A 892 8.55 17.60 10.78
CA SER A 892 7.87 18.79 10.31
C SER A 892 8.48 20.06 10.94
N PRO A 893 8.67 21.15 10.17
CA PRO A 893 9.10 22.44 10.74
C PRO A 893 8.07 23.02 11.73
N LEU A 894 6.82 22.55 11.70
CA LEU A 894 5.77 22.98 12.63
C LEU A 894 5.91 22.38 14.04
N PHE A 895 6.73 21.32 14.22
CA PHE A 895 6.78 20.56 15.47
C PHE A 895 7.11 21.45 16.68
N SER A 896 8.24 22.16 16.64
CA SER A 896 8.70 23.06 17.71
C SER A 896 7.77 24.27 17.90
N ARG A 897 7.04 24.69 16.84
CA ARG A 897 6.03 25.76 16.92
C ARG A 897 4.79 25.30 17.68
N LEU A 898 4.32 24.07 17.42
CA LEU A 898 3.22 23.46 18.14
C LEU A 898 3.56 23.22 19.62
N GLN A 899 4.79 22.81 19.93
CA GLN A 899 5.26 22.72 21.32
C GLN A 899 5.14 24.07 22.06
N LEU A 900 5.59 25.16 21.43
CA LEU A 900 5.49 26.51 22.00
C LEU A 900 4.02 26.97 22.18
N LEU A 901 3.16 26.73 21.18
CA LEU A 901 1.74 27.12 21.24
C LEU A 901 0.98 26.31 22.30
N LEU A 902 1.15 24.97 22.32
CA LEU A 902 0.52 24.10 23.31
C LEU A 902 1.00 24.42 24.73
N ALA A 903 2.30 24.67 24.93
CA ALA A 903 2.80 25.10 26.22
C ALA A 903 2.16 26.42 26.69
N ARG A 904 2.02 27.42 25.80
CA ARG A 904 1.33 28.67 26.13
C ARG A 904 -0.14 28.45 26.50
N ALA A 905 -0.87 27.58 25.79
CA ALA A 905 -2.25 27.23 26.14
C ALA A 905 -2.34 26.59 27.54
N LEU A 906 -1.43 25.67 27.87
CA LEU A 906 -1.31 25.07 29.20
C LEU A 906 -0.96 26.11 30.28
N LEU A 907 -0.16 27.12 29.97
CA LEU A 907 0.13 28.21 30.90
C LEU A 907 -1.06 29.16 31.10
N VAL A 908 -1.88 29.39 30.08
CA VAL A 908 -3.16 30.12 30.23
C VAL A 908 -4.07 29.35 31.19
N ARG A 909 -4.24 28.04 30.99
CA ARG A 909 -5.02 27.17 31.88
C ARG A 909 -4.44 27.13 33.30
N TYR A 910 -3.12 27.00 33.45
CA TYR A 910 -2.44 27.03 34.75
C TYR A 910 -2.66 28.34 35.52
N ARG A 911 -2.56 29.51 34.86
CA ARG A 911 -2.80 30.81 35.50
C ARG A 911 -4.22 30.93 36.05
N ARG A 912 -5.19 30.27 35.40
CA ARG A 912 -6.61 30.27 35.76
C ARG A 912 -6.94 29.23 36.85
N ASP A 913 -6.65 27.97 36.58
CA ASP A 913 -7.13 26.82 37.36
C ASP A 913 -6.09 26.29 38.37
N ARG A 914 -4.86 26.82 38.33
CA ARG A 914 -3.71 26.46 39.19
C ARG A 914 -3.36 24.96 39.20
N PHE A 915 -3.73 24.22 38.15
CA PHE A 915 -3.51 22.78 38.03
C PHE A 915 -2.02 22.46 37.77
N PRO A 916 -1.26 21.90 38.74
CA PRO A 916 0.20 21.81 38.63
C PRO A 916 0.76 21.00 37.44
N PRO A 917 0.13 19.90 36.97
CA PRO A 917 0.61 19.15 35.80
C PRO A 917 0.79 20.01 34.55
N ASP A 918 -0.07 21.01 34.32
CA ASP A 918 0.01 21.89 33.15
C ASP A 918 1.32 22.68 33.12
N ARG A 919 1.77 23.14 34.29
CA ARG A 919 3.05 23.84 34.42
C ARG A 919 4.22 22.90 34.11
N TYR A 920 4.17 21.64 34.57
CA TYR A 920 5.23 20.67 34.28
C TYR A 920 5.26 20.26 32.81
N GLU A 921 4.10 20.02 32.19
CA GLU A 921 3.98 19.73 30.75
C GLU A 921 4.47 20.92 29.92
N ALA A 922 4.04 22.15 30.25
CA ALA A 922 4.51 23.37 29.58
C ALA A 922 6.02 23.60 29.73
N LEU A 923 6.61 23.41 30.92
CA LEU A 923 8.06 23.52 31.13
C LEU A 923 8.85 22.53 30.27
N HIS A 924 8.35 21.29 30.13
CA HIS A 924 8.96 20.29 29.25
C HIS A 924 8.87 20.71 27.77
N LEU A 925 7.68 21.05 27.29
CA LEU A 925 7.44 21.48 25.91
C LEU A 925 8.25 22.72 25.53
N LEU A 926 8.34 23.72 26.41
CA LEU A 926 9.16 24.92 26.20
C LEU A 926 10.66 24.59 26.15
N THR A 927 11.14 23.70 27.02
CA THR A 927 12.55 23.27 27.01
C THR A 927 12.91 22.57 25.69
N GLU A 928 12.00 21.74 25.17
CA GLU A 928 12.19 21.06 23.89
C GLU A 928 12.13 22.04 22.71
N ALA A 929 11.13 22.94 22.68
CA ALA A 929 10.97 23.97 21.66
C ALA A 929 12.15 24.96 21.62
N ALA A 930 12.68 25.36 22.77
CA ALA A 930 13.78 26.30 22.88
C ALA A 930 15.13 25.67 22.45
N ARG A 931 15.29 24.35 22.60
CA ARG A 931 16.49 23.61 22.17
C ARG A 931 16.44 23.15 20.71
N ARG A 932 15.25 22.80 20.19
CA ARG A 932 15.05 22.25 18.83
C ARG A 932 14.24 23.18 17.91
N GLY A 933 14.13 24.46 18.26
CA GLY A 933 13.42 25.45 17.45
C GLY A 933 14.10 25.67 16.10
N ALA A 934 13.32 25.63 15.03
CA ALA A 934 13.81 25.68 13.64
C ALA A 934 14.54 27.00 13.30
N ASP A 935 14.10 28.11 13.89
CA ASP A 935 14.67 29.44 13.73
C ASP A 935 14.95 30.11 15.09
N ALA A 936 15.74 31.18 15.07
CA ALA A 936 16.16 31.90 16.28
C ALA A 936 15.03 32.70 16.94
N GLU A 937 14.00 33.10 16.20
CA GLU A 937 12.87 33.88 16.73
C GLU A 937 11.97 32.98 17.59
N LEU A 938 11.67 31.77 17.10
CA LEU A 938 10.95 30.73 17.82
C LEU A 938 11.72 30.27 19.06
N ARG A 939 13.04 30.04 18.94
CA ARG A 939 13.87 29.69 20.11
C ARG A 939 13.87 30.82 21.14
N SER A 940 14.01 32.07 20.71
CA SER A 940 13.94 33.24 21.59
C SER A 940 12.60 33.32 22.34
N ALA A 941 11.47 33.13 21.64
CA ALA A 941 10.14 33.14 22.23
C ALA A 941 9.93 31.97 23.22
N ALA A 942 10.43 30.78 22.91
CA ALA A 942 10.36 29.64 23.82
C ALA A 942 11.23 29.81 25.07
N TRP A 943 12.46 30.34 24.92
CA TRP A 943 13.32 30.71 26.06
C TRP A 943 12.70 31.82 26.93
N LEU A 944 12.00 32.80 26.32
CA LEU A 944 11.32 33.88 27.03
C LEU A 944 10.23 33.35 27.95
N GLU A 945 9.32 32.53 27.41
CA GLU A 945 8.24 31.93 28.18
C GLU A 945 8.79 30.93 29.22
N LEU A 946 9.83 30.16 28.90
CA LEU A 946 10.47 29.27 29.87
C LEU A 946 11.03 30.05 31.08
N GLY A 947 11.75 31.14 30.82
CA GLY A 947 12.30 32.01 31.87
C GLY A 947 11.21 32.65 32.74
N ARG A 948 10.11 33.12 32.13
CA ARG A 948 8.95 33.65 32.86
C ARG A 948 8.32 32.61 33.80
N VAL A 949 8.13 31.37 33.34
CA VAL A 949 7.50 30.30 34.14
C VAL A 949 8.42 29.75 35.22
N GLN A 950 9.73 29.74 34.98
CA GLN A 950 10.74 29.38 35.98
C GLN A 950 10.89 30.47 37.07
N GLY A 951 10.78 31.75 36.69
CA GLY A 951 10.89 32.89 37.59
C GLY A 951 9.63 33.19 38.42
N ALA A 952 8.48 32.62 38.07
CA ALA A 952 7.25 32.75 38.83
C ALA A 952 7.34 31.99 40.17
N ASP A 953 7.20 32.71 41.30
CA ASP A 953 7.25 32.14 42.65
C ASP A 953 5.98 31.32 42.98
N ASP A 954 6.07 30.00 42.82
CA ASP A 954 5.07 29.01 43.26
C ASP A 954 5.45 28.32 44.58
N GLY A 955 6.15 29.03 45.47
CA GLY A 955 6.48 28.58 46.84
C GLY A 955 7.51 27.44 46.98
N SER A 956 7.93 26.82 45.88
CA SER A 956 8.84 25.67 45.89
C SER A 956 10.28 26.05 45.48
N ALA A 957 11.22 25.99 46.44
CA ALA A 957 12.67 26.16 46.23
C ALA A 957 13.12 27.39 45.40
N PRO A 958 12.83 28.63 45.86
CA PRO A 958 12.94 29.86 45.05
C PRO A 958 14.35 30.14 44.49
N THR A 959 15.42 29.72 45.17
CA THR A 959 16.79 30.07 44.78
C THR A 959 17.26 29.37 43.50
N ARG A 960 16.83 28.13 43.25
CA ARG A 960 17.25 27.37 42.06
C ARG A 960 16.46 27.77 40.82
N GLY A 961 15.14 27.95 40.97
CA GLY A 961 14.27 28.39 39.88
C GLY A 961 14.67 29.75 39.29
N ARG A 962 15.12 30.70 40.13
CA ARG A 962 15.58 32.02 39.68
C ARG A 962 16.89 31.96 38.87
N ALA A 963 17.82 31.08 39.24
CA ALA A 963 19.06 30.89 38.48
C ALA A 963 18.79 30.26 37.09
N ASP A 964 17.93 29.24 37.04
CA ASP A 964 17.50 28.62 35.78
C ASP A 964 16.71 29.64 34.91
N ALA A 965 15.84 30.45 35.51
CA ALA A 965 15.11 31.53 34.84
C ALA A 965 16.04 32.59 34.23
N ALA A 966 17.07 33.02 34.96
CA ALA A 966 18.04 34.00 34.47
C ALA A 966 18.80 33.46 33.24
N ALA A 967 19.23 32.20 33.28
CA ALA A 967 19.89 31.54 32.15
C ALA A 967 18.96 31.45 30.92
N SER A 968 17.68 31.09 31.12
CA SER A 968 16.68 31.07 30.06
C SER A 968 16.44 32.46 29.45
N LEU A 969 16.35 33.53 30.26
CA LEU A 969 16.13 34.89 29.75
C LEU A 969 17.35 35.46 29.01
N ASP A 970 18.58 35.18 29.47
CA ASP A 970 19.77 35.59 28.73
C ASP A 970 19.96 34.78 27.42
N ALA A 971 19.56 33.50 27.39
CA ALA A 971 19.47 32.72 26.15
C ALA A 971 18.41 33.29 25.17
N SER A 972 17.24 33.69 25.68
CA SER A 972 16.20 34.37 24.90
C SER A 972 16.71 35.65 24.26
N LEU A 973 17.46 36.47 25.01
CA LEU A 973 18.06 37.70 24.52
C LEU A 973 19.15 37.46 23.47
N ALA A 974 19.97 36.42 23.64
CA ALA A 974 20.99 36.05 22.67
C ALA A 974 20.37 35.62 21.33
N GLU A 975 19.36 34.76 21.36
CA GLU A 975 18.61 34.32 20.17
C GLU A 975 17.83 35.48 19.53
N ALA A 976 17.22 36.38 20.32
CA ALA A 976 16.54 37.57 19.82
C ALA A 976 17.49 38.49 19.03
N ARG A 977 18.70 38.71 19.56
CA ARG A 977 19.76 39.51 18.89
C ARG A 977 20.28 38.80 17.63
N ALA A 978 20.44 37.48 17.66
CA ALA A 978 20.84 36.70 16.49
C ALA A 978 19.80 36.76 15.35
N ALA A 979 18.51 36.73 15.68
CA ALA A 979 17.41 36.90 14.73
C ALA A 979 17.34 38.33 14.16
N ALA A 980 17.46 39.34 15.02
CA ALA A 980 17.36 40.76 14.66
C ALA A 980 18.55 41.28 13.85
N LYS A 981 19.76 40.77 14.14
CA LYS A 981 21.05 41.34 13.73
C LYS A 981 21.15 42.78 14.25
N ASP A 982 21.45 43.76 13.40
CA ASP A 982 21.59 45.17 13.80
C ASP A 982 20.25 45.94 13.90
N ARG A 983 19.15 45.34 13.41
CA ARG A 983 17.82 45.97 13.40
C ARG A 983 17.20 45.96 14.80
N PRO A 984 16.32 46.93 15.12
CA PRO A 984 15.57 46.88 16.37
C PRO A 984 14.59 45.70 16.39
N SER A 985 14.32 45.13 17.57
CA SER A 985 13.45 43.96 17.69
C SER A 985 12.56 43.95 18.93
N VAL A 986 11.29 43.61 18.72
CA VAL A 986 10.29 43.38 19.78
C VAL A 986 10.72 42.23 20.69
N GLY A 987 11.34 41.17 20.13
CA GLY A 987 11.88 40.05 20.91
C GLY A 987 13.01 40.46 21.84
N VAL A 988 13.91 41.34 21.37
CA VAL A 988 15.01 41.90 22.19
C VAL A 988 14.44 42.74 23.33
N ALA A 989 13.49 43.63 23.03
CA ALA A 989 12.87 44.49 24.05
C ALA A 989 12.07 43.68 25.09
N ARG A 990 11.32 42.64 24.67
CA ARG A 990 10.60 41.72 25.56
C ARG A 990 11.54 40.93 26.48
N ALA A 991 12.65 40.39 25.97
CA ALA A 991 13.63 39.67 26.76
C ALA A 991 14.32 40.58 27.79
N LEU A 992 14.65 41.82 27.41
CA LEU A 992 15.21 42.83 28.31
C LEU A 992 14.22 43.23 29.42
N HIS A 993 12.94 43.44 29.08
CA HIS A 993 11.90 43.74 30.05
C HIS A 993 11.70 42.59 31.05
N ALA A 994 11.55 41.34 30.57
CA ALA A 994 11.40 40.16 31.44
C ALA A 994 12.62 39.93 32.34
N ARG A 995 13.83 40.23 31.86
CA ARG A 995 15.05 40.21 32.68
C ARG A 995 15.07 41.31 33.75
N GLY A 996 14.46 42.46 33.47
CA GLY A 996 14.18 43.49 34.47
C GLY A 996 13.24 42.99 35.58
N GLU A 997 12.13 42.36 35.20
CA GLU A 997 11.13 41.81 36.14
C GLU A 997 11.75 40.74 37.06
N LEU A 998 12.56 39.83 36.53
CA LEU A 998 13.27 38.83 37.33
C LEU A 998 14.25 39.48 38.33
N ARG A 999 15.04 40.49 37.89
CA ARG A 999 15.98 41.21 38.76
C ARG A 999 15.28 42.04 39.84
N GLU A 1000 14.08 42.54 39.56
CA GLU A 1000 13.22 43.20 40.55
C GLU A 1000 12.75 42.20 41.61
N ALA A 1001 12.31 41.00 41.21
CA ALA A 1001 11.95 39.90 42.12
C ALA A 1001 13.13 39.32 42.91
N GLU A 1002 14.36 39.41 42.39
CA GLU A 1002 15.60 39.12 43.12
C GLU A 1002 15.97 40.18 44.16
N GLY A 1003 15.27 41.33 44.21
CA GLY A 1003 15.62 42.44 45.10
C GLY A 1003 16.82 43.26 44.63
N ARG A 1004 17.08 43.31 43.32
CA ARG A 1004 18.24 43.99 42.70
C ARG A 1004 17.81 45.18 41.83
N PRO A 1005 17.23 46.25 42.43
CA PRO A 1005 16.55 47.32 41.69
C PRO A 1005 17.46 48.04 40.69
N GLY A 1006 18.73 48.29 41.01
CA GLY A 1006 19.68 48.93 40.08
C GLY A 1006 19.92 48.10 38.81
N ALA A 1007 20.08 46.78 38.95
CA ALA A 1007 20.26 45.89 37.80
C ALA A 1007 18.97 45.67 37.00
N ALA A 1008 17.80 45.78 37.65
CA ALA A 1008 16.51 45.79 36.97
C ALA A 1008 16.33 47.07 36.14
N LEU A 1009 16.64 48.23 36.73
CA LEU A 1009 16.61 49.55 36.11
C LEU A 1009 17.48 49.62 34.85
N GLU A 1010 18.69 49.06 34.87
CA GLU A 1010 19.54 48.91 33.68
C GLU A 1010 18.84 48.13 32.55
N SER A 1011 18.22 46.98 32.86
CA SER A 1011 17.55 46.15 31.85
C SER A 1011 16.30 46.83 31.28
N TYR A 1012 15.51 47.53 32.12
CA TYR A 1012 14.38 48.33 31.64
C TYR A 1012 14.84 49.55 30.80
N ARG A 1013 15.99 50.16 31.11
CA ARG A 1013 16.58 51.24 30.30
C ARG A 1013 17.05 50.73 28.94
N GLU A 1014 17.69 49.56 28.87
CA GLU A 1014 18.01 48.88 27.62
C GLU A 1014 16.73 48.57 26.80
N ALA A 1015 15.68 48.04 27.43
CA ALA A 1015 14.39 47.78 26.78
C ALA A 1015 13.76 49.07 26.21
N SER A 1016 13.79 50.17 26.98
CA SER A 1016 13.28 51.49 26.57
C SER A 1016 14.11 52.15 25.45
N VAL A 1017 15.42 51.87 25.36
CA VAL A 1017 16.22 52.22 24.17
C VAL A 1017 15.71 51.45 22.96
N GLU A 1018 15.50 50.14 23.08
CA GLU A 1018 15.08 49.29 21.96
C GLU A 1018 13.65 49.61 21.48
N TRP A 1019 12.71 49.85 22.40
CA TRP A 1019 11.37 50.34 22.07
C TRP A 1019 11.42 51.68 21.30
N ARG A 1020 12.30 52.61 21.69
CA ARG A 1020 12.48 53.86 20.94
C ARG A 1020 13.10 53.64 19.56
N ARG A 1021 14.01 52.66 19.41
CA ARG A 1021 14.56 52.30 18.09
C ARG A 1021 13.47 51.73 17.18
N LEU A 1022 12.59 50.85 17.68
CA LEU A 1022 11.43 50.35 16.92
C LEU A 1022 10.52 51.50 16.44
N VAL A 1023 10.12 52.41 17.35
CA VAL A 1023 9.30 53.59 16.99
C VAL A 1023 10.00 54.47 15.95
N ALA A 1024 11.33 54.67 16.05
CA ALA A 1024 12.10 55.45 15.08
C ALA A 1024 12.19 54.79 13.69
N HIS A 1025 12.15 53.46 13.61
CA HIS A 1025 12.07 52.71 12.35
C HIS A 1025 10.63 52.58 11.82
N LEU A 1026 9.65 53.07 12.58
CA LEU A 1026 8.20 52.99 12.34
C LEU A 1026 7.64 51.56 12.40
N ASP A 1027 8.39 50.61 12.95
CA ASP A 1027 7.98 49.21 13.07
C ASP A 1027 6.71 49.07 13.94
N PRO A 1028 5.90 48.01 13.77
CA PRO A 1028 4.75 47.77 14.64
C PRO A 1028 5.18 47.59 16.11
N VAL A 1029 4.69 48.44 17.00
CA VAL A 1029 5.07 48.44 18.42
C VAL A 1029 3.89 48.08 19.32
N PRO A 1030 4.01 47.10 20.24
CA PRO A 1030 3.00 46.82 21.25
C PRO A 1030 3.00 47.93 22.31
N TRP A 1031 2.18 48.96 22.13
CA TRP A 1031 2.16 50.16 22.98
C TRP A 1031 1.89 49.86 24.47
N GLU A 1032 1.10 48.84 24.77
CA GLU A 1032 0.84 48.40 26.16
C GLU A 1032 2.12 47.89 26.84
N GLU A 1033 2.97 47.13 26.13
CA GLU A 1033 4.26 46.65 26.65
C GLU A 1033 5.27 47.79 26.83
N VAL A 1034 5.29 48.76 25.89
CA VAL A 1034 6.11 49.97 26.01
C VAL A 1034 5.73 50.75 27.26
N GLU A 1035 4.43 50.91 27.50
CA GLU A 1035 3.93 51.64 28.67
C GLU A 1035 4.20 50.88 29.97
N ALA A 1036 4.09 49.54 29.97
CA ALA A 1036 4.52 48.72 31.10
C ALA A 1036 6.02 48.90 31.41
N THR A 1037 6.91 48.93 30.41
CA THR A 1037 8.34 49.24 30.61
C THR A 1037 8.54 50.65 31.19
N ARG A 1038 7.79 51.66 30.71
CA ARG A 1038 7.85 53.04 31.24
C ARG A 1038 7.39 53.14 32.69
N GLN A 1039 6.29 52.48 33.04
CA GLN A 1039 5.76 52.46 34.41
C GLN A 1039 6.76 51.81 35.38
N ARG A 1040 7.43 50.72 34.97
CA ARG A 1040 8.50 50.09 35.75
C ARG A 1040 9.72 50.99 35.93
N LEU A 1041 10.14 51.71 34.88
CA LEU A 1041 11.20 52.72 34.99
C LEU A 1041 10.84 53.82 35.99
N ALA A 1042 9.67 54.46 35.84
CA ALA A 1042 9.24 55.53 36.73
C ALA A 1042 9.10 55.07 38.19
N GLY A 1043 8.64 53.83 38.42
CA GLY A 1043 8.52 53.24 39.76
C GLY A 1043 9.83 52.85 40.44
N LEU A 1044 10.95 52.79 39.70
CA LEU A 1044 12.29 52.45 40.21
C LEU A 1044 13.25 53.64 40.20
N ASP A 1045 13.14 54.58 39.26
CA ASP A 1045 13.88 55.86 39.29
C ASP A 1045 13.40 56.80 40.42
N GLY A 1046 12.21 56.53 40.99
CA GLY A 1046 11.62 57.28 42.11
C GLY A 1046 11.78 56.63 43.50
N ARG A 1047 12.65 55.64 43.65
CA ARG A 1047 12.96 54.94 44.91
C ARG A 1047 14.44 55.06 45.28
#